data_AF-A0A7C3VWX9-F1
#
_entry.id   AF-A0A7C3VWX9-F1
#
_cell.length_a   1.000
_cell.length_b   1.000
_cell.length_c   1.000
_cell.angle_alpha   90.00
_cell.angle_beta   90.00
_cell.angle_gamma   90.00
#
_symmetry.space_group_name_H-M   'P 1'
#
loop_
_entity.id
_entity.type
_entity.pdbx_description
1 polymer ?
#
loop_
_entity_poly.entity_id
_entity_poly.type
_entity_poly.pdbx_seq_one_letter_code
_entity_poly.pdbx_strand_id
1 'polypeptide(L)'
;MVIHPCLFLNEEKIEIAKQNIARYEWARSIYHELKLDADKLPQAELPVFETAWWQEAKKKRWQEIYPEIAHHTYFVPRTLPEIAWRSALVYRLGGRDIYAKRAKRVLLHFTTYSFEPVHPDVGMNWSSWGIRLLWTYDALYEYCTPEERKKLDDFFARLVNGVAKCDDLWIRENPGGQYNNHYAWHKMMMAAYGIFYGDDVWVKRAIESENGIRSLIEKGLLDDGIWFESSLNYHFAALWPLYMTAEMFRSAGNPFDLYTHRFANGRKLEDAFRGIIEIAFPDLTLPTIGDAYGRTMQIADNPAYEYAWLAYRKPIYAWLLSQKKNKVDAVRLFQNAPADDDVNQRPRTLRNKPRAPVAKSRVFPEHGYAMLRSVEGRDYWGSNSWAAFMSFDLDSIHSHRDKLNLILFGQGRVWARDVEALSSAEHAFSSKVQKELNRSTICHNTLMVDRLDHRAIGQKLPLIEFESTKDTKTATAADLSGCVYPGVRLMRTIAVTKQYVLDVFQADFIASLQFIGSIQVTKQYVLDVFQADSESEHTFDWLFHAGSDDGITQIHVDSKNPILWSAEKEEWRSPPWNWLRNARNTYTDQTWHAEWRQNNTRFKLSMLGVPATKITICDFPRNDRFEPPSIPMLLVTRRGRSALFVAVYQAGNEEIPDAHITISRDKSLKVTITICQKSYTHEVMRLDSLKAD
;
A
#
# COMPACT_ATOMS: atom_id res chain seq x y z
N MET A 1 29.71 -9.03 29.61
CA MET A 1 30.44 -8.56 28.41
C MET A 1 29.67 -9.11 27.22
N VAL A 2 29.22 -8.25 26.31
CA VAL A 2 28.49 -8.67 25.10
C VAL A 2 29.48 -9.36 24.16
N ILE A 3 29.07 -10.48 23.56
CA ILE A 3 29.88 -11.23 22.59
C ILE A 3 29.46 -10.78 21.20
N HIS A 4 30.39 -10.28 20.39
CA HIS A 4 30.13 -9.82 19.04
C HIS A 4 30.54 -10.87 17.99
N PRO A 5 29.80 -11.04 16.88
CA PRO A 5 28.58 -10.30 16.53
C PRO A 5 27.34 -10.80 17.28
N CYS A 6 26.40 -9.91 17.57
CA CYS A 6 25.15 -10.21 18.29
C CYS A 6 23.88 -9.61 17.68
N LEU A 7 23.98 -8.81 16.60
CA LEU A 7 22.82 -8.13 16.00
C LEU A 7 22.20 -8.96 14.87
N PHE A 8 22.56 -8.71 13.61
CA PHE A 8 22.05 -9.51 12.51
C PHE A 8 22.66 -10.91 12.49
N LEU A 9 23.96 -10.99 12.82
CA LEU A 9 24.73 -12.22 12.91
C LEU A 9 24.93 -12.63 14.37
N ASN A 10 25.21 -13.91 14.54
CA ASN A 10 25.96 -14.48 15.64
C ASN A 10 26.86 -15.60 15.06
N GLU A 11 27.74 -16.18 15.86
CA GLU A 11 28.66 -17.22 15.37
C GLU A 11 27.92 -18.44 14.79
N GLU A 12 26.78 -18.82 15.39
CA GLU A 12 25.94 -19.90 14.87
C GLU A 12 25.45 -19.62 13.44
N LYS A 13 24.85 -18.44 13.22
CA LYS A 13 24.37 -18.01 11.89
C LYS A 13 25.49 -17.97 10.85
N ILE A 14 26.70 -17.58 11.25
CA ILE A 14 27.88 -17.54 10.36
C ILE A 14 28.29 -18.94 9.95
N GLU A 15 28.39 -19.87 10.89
CA GLU A 15 28.78 -21.25 10.59
C GLU A 15 27.74 -21.96 9.74
N ILE A 16 26.46 -21.77 10.02
CA ILE A 16 25.36 -22.24 9.17
C ILE A 16 25.49 -21.71 7.74
N ALA A 17 25.78 -20.42 7.58
CA ALA A 17 25.94 -19.81 6.27
C ALA A 17 27.12 -20.38 5.48
N LYS A 18 28.28 -20.60 6.13
CA LYS A 18 29.43 -21.26 5.52
C LYS A 18 29.10 -22.68 5.08
N GLN A 19 28.40 -23.44 5.93
CA GLN A 19 27.95 -24.80 5.61
C GLN A 19 27.00 -24.80 4.41
N ASN A 20 26.04 -23.86 4.37
CA ASN A 20 25.13 -23.72 3.25
C ASN A 20 25.86 -23.38 1.94
N ILE A 21 26.83 -22.45 1.96
CA ILE A 21 27.65 -22.10 0.78
C ILE A 21 28.45 -23.30 0.29
N ALA A 22 29.04 -24.08 1.21
CA ALA A 22 29.79 -25.28 0.86
C ALA A 22 28.88 -26.33 0.21
N ARG A 23 27.65 -26.48 0.71
CA ARG A 23 26.74 -27.57 0.32
C ARG A 23 25.88 -27.26 -0.90
N TYR A 24 25.33 -26.04 -1.03
CA TYR A 24 24.25 -25.76 -1.96
C TYR A 24 24.56 -24.69 -3.01
N GLU A 25 24.05 -24.89 -4.23
CA GLU A 25 24.28 -23.98 -5.36
C GLU A 25 23.55 -22.64 -5.21
N TRP A 26 22.30 -22.65 -4.74
CA TRP A 26 21.55 -21.42 -4.46
C TRP A 26 22.30 -20.52 -3.45
N ALA A 27 22.93 -21.10 -2.44
CA ALA A 27 23.68 -20.37 -1.41
C ALA A 27 24.97 -19.78 -2.00
N ARG A 28 25.66 -20.52 -2.88
CA ARG A 28 26.79 -19.99 -3.66
C ARG A 28 26.38 -18.85 -4.57
N SER A 29 25.21 -18.92 -5.19
CA SER A 29 24.67 -17.84 -6.05
C SER A 29 24.40 -16.58 -5.24
N ILE A 30 23.75 -16.68 -4.08
CA ILE A 30 23.54 -15.54 -3.16
C ILE A 30 24.88 -14.97 -2.69
N TYR A 31 25.82 -15.81 -2.27
CA TYR A 31 27.15 -15.36 -1.86
C TYR A 31 27.92 -14.67 -3.00
N HIS A 32 27.76 -15.15 -4.24
CA HIS A 32 28.35 -14.51 -5.42
C HIS A 32 27.75 -13.11 -5.65
N GLU A 33 26.43 -12.93 -5.52
CA GLU A 33 25.78 -11.62 -5.61
C GLU A 33 26.30 -10.66 -4.51
N LEU A 34 26.42 -11.13 -3.27
CA LEU A 34 27.02 -10.34 -2.18
C LEU A 34 28.45 -9.91 -2.51
N LYS A 35 29.24 -10.79 -3.12
CA LYS A 35 30.61 -10.51 -3.54
C LYS A 35 30.65 -9.48 -4.68
N LEU A 36 29.77 -9.60 -5.68
CA LEU A 36 29.67 -8.63 -6.77
C LEU A 36 29.36 -7.22 -6.26
N ASP A 37 28.50 -7.12 -5.25
CA ASP A 37 28.24 -5.83 -4.60
C ASP A 37 29.45 -5.34 -3.82
N ALA A 38 30.06 -6.19 -3.00
CA ALA A 38 31.24 -5.83 -2.22
C ALA A 38 32.44 -5.40 -3.10
N ASP A 39 32.56 -5.95 -4.31
CA ASP A 39 33.59 -5.60 -5.29
C ASP A 39 33.37 -4.22 -5.95
N LYS A 40 32.22 -3.56 -5.72
CA LYS A 40 32.00 -2.15 -6.11
C LYS A 40 32.71 -1.16 -5.17
N LEU A 41 32.96 -1.55 -3.92
CA LEU A 41 33.46 -0.63 -2.88
C LEU A 41 34.85 0.00 -3.13
N PRO A 42 35.83 -0.67 -3.78
CA PRO A 42 37.14 -0.07 -4.07
C PRO A 42 37.07 1.20 -4.89
N GLN A 43 36.15 1.24 -5.87
CA GLN A 43 35.98 2.36 -6.78
C GLN A 43 34.91 3.34 -6.31
N ALA A 44 34.24 3.04 -5.19
CA ALA A 44 33.26 3.95 -4.63
C ALA A 44 33.96 5.15 -3.97
N GLU A 45 33.57 6.34 -4.42
CA GLU A 45 33.91 7.59 -3.78
C GLU A 45 33.17 7.71 -2.44
N LEU A 46 33.89 8.14 -1.41
CA LEU A 46 33.28 8.38 -0.10
C LEU A 46 32.45 9.67 -0.18
N PRO A 47 31.24 9.69 0.40
CA PRO A 47 30.32 10.80 0.25
C PRO A 47 30.82 11.99 1.05
N VAL A 48 30.68 13.19 0.50
CA VAL A 48 30.97 14.44 1.21
C VAL A 48 29.75 14.82 2.04
N PHE A 49 29.94 14.99 3.35
CA PHE A 49 28.87 15.38 4.27
C PHE A 49 28.86 16.89 4.46
N GLU A 50 28.23 17.59 3.51
CA GLU A 50 28.08 19.05 3.59
C GLU A 50 27.15 19.44 4.75
N THR A 51 27.52 20.48 5.50
CA THR A 51 26.73 21.04 6.60
C THR A 51 26.28 22.48 6.35
N ALA A 52 26.85 23.16 5.34
CA ALA A 52 26.54 24.55 5.03
C ALA A 52 25.07 24.74 4.59
N TRP A 53 24.52 23.80 3.82
CA TRP A 53 23.12 23.83 3.37
C TRP A 53 22.13 23.96 4.54
N TRP A 54 22.45 23.35 5.68
CA TRP A 54 21.58 23.33 6.85
C TRP A 54 21.41 24.72 7.48
N GLN A 55 22.43 25.58 7.39
CA GLN A 55 22.38 26.92 7.98
C GLN A 55 21.30 27.79 7.34
N GLU A 56 21.03 27.60 6.05
CA GLU A 56 19.94 28.27 5.35
C GLU A 56 18.62 27.49 5.44
N ALA A 57 18.65 26.17 5.31
CA ALA A 57 17.45 25.33 5.36
C ALA A 57 16.69 25.47 6.69
N LYS A 58 17.41 25.54 7.83
CA LYS A 58 16.80 25.64 9.17
C LYS A 58 16.02 26.94 9.42
N LYS A 59 16.16 27.95 8.54
CA LYS A 59 15.41 29.21 8.62
C LYS A 59 14.04 29.13 7.93
N LYS A 60 13.81 28.09 7.12
CA LYS A 60 12.57 27.87 6.37
C LYS A 60 11.60 27.01 7.16
N ARG A 61 10.35 26.93 6.70
CA ARG A 61 9.37 25.97 7.24
C ARG A 61 9.82 24.56 6.90
N TRP A 62 9.64 23.63 7.83
CA TRP A 62 10.09 22.26 7.64
C TRP A 62 9.46 21.59 6.40
N GLN A 63 8.20 21.91 6.08
CA GLN A 63 7.52 21.37 4.88
C GLN A 63 8.16 21.81 3.56
N GLU A 64 8.92 22.91 3.57
CA GLU A 64 9.53 23.50 2.36
C GLU A 64 10.93 22.95 2.07
N ILE A 65 11.48 22.12 2.97
CA ILE A 65 12.86 21.62 2.88
C ILE A 65 12.97 20.10 2.77
N TYR A 66 11.84 19.40 2.54
CA TYR A 66 11.85 17.95 2.34
C TYR A 66 12.87 17.47 1.30
N PRO A 67 12.99 18.10 0.12
CA PRO A 67 13.99 17.69 -0.87
C PRO A 67 15.43 17.81 -0.36
N GLU A 68 15.81 18.94 0.25
CA GLU A 68 17.14 19.13 0.84
C GLU A 68 17.41 18.11 1.95
N ILE A 69 16.42 17.88 2.83
CA ILE A 69 16.52 16.90 3.91
C ILE A 69 16.73 15.49 3.35
N ALA A 70 15.89 15.06 2.41
CA ALA A 70 15.99 13.73 1.84
C ALA A 70 17.33 13.53 1.13
N HIS A 71 17.78 14.53 0.35
CA HIS A 71 19.07 14.48 -0.33
C HIS A 71 20.24 14.28 0.63
N HIS A 72 20.42 15.20 1.58
CA HIS A 72 21.61 15.24 2.44
C HIS A 72 21.58 14.23 3.60
N THR A 73 20.40 13.78 4.04
CA THR A 73 20.27 12.89 5.21
C THR A 73 19.90 11.46 4.87
N TYR A 74 19.41 11.20 3.66
CA TYR A 74 19.07 9.85 3.18
C TYR A 74 19.83 9.48 1.90
N PHE A 75 19.66 10.18 0.79
CA PHE A 75 20.20 9.74 -0.51
C PHE A 75 21.73 9.75 -0.59
N VAL A 76 22.37 10.82 -0.12
CA VAL A 76 23.84 10.92 -0.04
C VAL A 76 24.43 9.82 0.87
N PRO A 77 23.95 9.61 2.11
CA PRO A 77 24.56 8.62 3.00
C PRO A 77 24.12 7.16 2.74
N ARG A 78 22.96 6.86 2.15
CA ARG A 78 22.37 5.49 2.22
C ARG A 78 23.11 4.40 1.48
N THR A 79 23.78 4.70 0.37
CA THR A 79 24.26 3.67 -0.57
C THR A 79 25.43 2.86 0.00
N LEU A 80 26.44 3.54 0.57
CA LEU A 80 27.67 2.88 1.00
C LEU A 80 27.56 2.06 2.28
N PRO A 81 26.74 2.43 3.29
CA PRO A 81 26.42 1.56 4.41
C PRO A 81 25.90 0.18 4.00
N GLU A 82 25.02 0.12 2.99
CA GLU A 82 24.49 -1.15 2.48
C GLU A 82 25.60 -1.99 1.81
N ILE A 83 26.45 -1.39 0.99
CA ILE A 83 27.55 -2.10 0.32
C ILE A 83 28.64 -2.51 1.31
N ALA A 84 28.93 -1.67 2.31
CA ALA A 84 29.87 -1.98 3.39
C ALA A 84 29.39 -3.17 4.22
N TRP A 85 28.09 -3.24 4.52
CA TRP A 85 27.47 -4.38 5.17
C TRP A 85 27.65 -5.67 4.35
N ARG A 86 27.37 -5.64 3.04
CA ARG A 86 27.60 -6.78 2.14
C ARG A 86 29.08 -7.19 2.11
N SER A 87 30.00 -6.24 2.14
CA SER A 87 31.45 -6.51 2.22
C SER A 87 31.86 -7.15 3.55
N ALA A 88 31.31 -6.71 4.67
CA ALA A 88 31.55 -7.36 5.97
C ALA A 88 30.98 -8.79 6.02
N LEU A 89 29.80 -9.02 5.43
CA LEU A 89 29.24 -10.37 5.26
C LEU A 89 30.19 -11.26 4.45
N VAL A 90 30.68 -10.80 3.30
CA VAL A 90 31.61 -11.58 2.47
C VAL A 90 32.86 -11.98 3.26
N TYR A 91 33.43 -11.06 4.05
CA TYR A 91 34.54 -11.36 4.93
C TYR A 91 34.20 -12.46 5.96
N ARG A 92 33.10 -12.30 6.71
CA ARG A 92 32.69 -13.26 7.75
C ARG A 92 32.37 -14.65 7.20
N LEU A 93 31.98 -14.73 5.93
CA LEU A 93 31.65 -15.97 5.24
C LEU A 93 32.85 -16.64 4.52
N GLY A 94 34.08 -16.24 4.85
CA GLY A 94 35.30 -16.85 4.33
C GLY A 94 35.97 -16.09 3.19
N GLY A 95 35.51 -14.86 2.89
CA GLY A 95 36.16 -13.95 1.97
C GLY A 95 37.51 -13.45 2.50
N ARG A 96 38.35 -12.95 1.59
CA ARG A 96 39.67 -12.40 1.91
C ARG A 96 39.57 -11.16 2.80
N ASP A 97 40.62 -10.93 3.60
CA ASP A 97 40.81 -9.77 4.48
C ASP A 97 40.53 -8.39 3.83
N ILE A 98 40.75 -8.29 2.51
CA ILE A 98 40.45 -7.06 1.75
C ILE A 98 38.99 -6.60 1.89
N TYR A 99 38.03 -7.52 2.07
CA TYR A 99 36.62 -7.16 2.25
C TYR A 99 36.35 -6.51 3.62
N ALA A 100 37.04 -6.94 4.68
CA ALA A 100 36.99 -6.27 5.99
C ALA A 100 37.63 -4.87 5.91
N LYS A 101 38.81 -4.75 5.30
CA LYS A 101 39.49 -3.45 5.09
C LYS A 101 38.62 -2.43 4.37
N ARG A 102 37.96 -2.87 3.29
CA ARG A 102 37.04 -2.08 2.48
C ARG A 102 35.84 -1.60 3.32
N ALA A 103 35.16 -2.50 4.01
CA ALA A 103 34.03 -2.14 4.88
C ALA A 103 34.44 -1.19 6.02
N LYS A 104 35.60 -1.44 6.65
CA LYS A 104 36.14 -0.58 7.72
C LYS A 104 36.46 0.84 7.24
N ARG A 105 36.96 1.01 6.01
CA ARG A 105 37.16 2.35 5.41
C ARG A 105 35.87 3.16 5.42
N VAL A 106 34.74 2.54 5.07
CA VAL A 106 33.44 3.22 5.08
C VAL A 106 32.99 3.52 6.51
N LEU A 107 33.10 2.57 7.44
CA LEU A 107 32.78 2.80 8.86
C LEU A 107 33.50 4.02 9.43
N LEU A 108 34.82 4.08 9.26
CA LEU A 108 35.65 5.17 9.77
C LEU A 108 35.38 6.51 9.07
N HIS A 109 34.99 6.50 7.80
CA HIS A 109 34.57 7.73 7.11
C HIS A 109 33.28 8.30 7.74
N PHE A 110 32.31 7.43 8.00
CA PHE A 110 31.02 7.84 8.57
C PHE A 110 31.12 8.40 9.99
N THR A 111 32.21 8.15 10.73
CA THR A 111 32.41 8.79 12.05
C THR A 111 32.49 10.32 11.97
N THR A 112 32.72 10.87 10.77
CA THR A 112 32.74 12.31 10.50
C THR A 112 31.34 12.93 10.29
N TYR A 113 30.29 12.11 10.12
CA TYR A 113 28.93 12.60 9.89
C TYR A 113 28.40 13.39 11.08
N SER A 114 27.73 14.51 10.82
CA SER A 114 27.08 15.37 11.81
C SER A 114 25.59 15.10 11.90
N PHE A 115 25.07 14.99 13.13
CA PHE A 115 23.64 14.80 13.43
C PHE A 115 22.98 16.12 13.87
N GLU A 116 23.37 17.22 13.23
CA GLU A 116 22.84 18.58 13.47
C GLU A 116 21.43 18.86 12.87
N PRO A 117 21.04 18.29 11.70
CA PRO A 117 19.73 18.56 11.12
C PRO A 117 18.55 18.19 12.04
N VAL A 118 17.49 19.00 12.03
CA VAL A 118 16.25 18.76 12.80
C VAL A 118 15.06 18.86 11.86
N HIS A 119 14.37 17.75 11.64
CA HIS A 119 13.22 17.62 10.73
C HIS A 119 12.46 16.32 11.04
N PRO A 120 11.15 16.20 10.75
CA PRO A 120 10.42 14.95 10.97
C PRO A 120 11.07 13.68 10.39
N ASP A 121 11.67 13.75 9.20
CA ASP A 121 12.28 12.58 8.54
C ASP A 121 13.65 12.14 9.06
N VAL A 122 14.43 13.02 9.69
CA VAL A 122 15.87 12.74 9.85
C VAL A 122 16.16 11.57 10.79
N GLY A 123 15.34 11.37 11.83
CA GLY A 123 15.50 10.23 12.74
C GLY A 123 15.32 8.88 12.03
N MET A 124 14.32 8.78 11.15
CA MET A 124 14.11 7.60 10.31
C MET A 124 15.24 7.44 9.29
N ASN A 125 15.65 8.53 8.63
CA ASN A 125 16.74 8.51 7.66
C ASN A 125 18.03 7.98 8.30
N TRP A 126 18.45 8.53 9.43
CA TRP A 126 19.62 8.10 10.17
C TRP A 126 19.51 6.65 10.66
N SER A 127 18.33 6.23 11.14
CA SER A 127 18.09 4.85 11.54
C SER A 127 18.24 3.88 10.35
N SER A 128 17.79 4.29 9.16
CA SER A 128 17.75 3.43 7.97
C SER A 128 19.13 3.03 7.45
N TRP A 129 20.09 3.96 7.38
CA TRP A 129 21.45 3.65 6.96
C TRP A 129 22.37 3.37 8.14
N GLY A 130 22.09 3.93 9.32
CA GLY A 130 22.85 3.72 10.55
C GLY A 130 22.79 2.27 11.05
N ILE A 131 21.65 1.59 10.89
CA ILE A 131 21.54 0.17 11.26
C ILE A 131 22.49 -0.72 10.45
N ARG A 132 22.70 -0.42 9.16
CA ARG A 132 23.65 -1.16 8.31
C ARG A 132 25.10 -0.94 8.73
N LEU A 133 25.45 0.27 9.16
CA LEU A 133 26.76 0.54 9.74
C LEU A 133 26.93 -0.19 11.07
N LEU A 134 25.92 -0.21 11.93
CA LEU A 134 26.03 -0.89 13.22
C LEU A 134 26.20 -2.41 13.04
N TRP A 135 25.48 -3.03 12.10
CA TRP A 135 25.70 -4.43 11.73
C TRP A 135 27.10 -4.67 11.15
N THR A 136 27.60 -3.75 10.32
CA THR A 136 28.96 -3.81 9.78
C THR A 136 30.00 -3.74 10.89
N TYR A 137 29.80 -2.86 11.88
CA TYR A 137 30.69 -2.74 13.04
C TYR A 137 30.64 -4.00 13.91
N ASP A 138 29.44 -4.51 14.21
CA ASP A 138 29.23 -5.77 14.95
C ASP A 138 29.94 -6.96 14.30
N ALA A 139 29.84 -7.09 12.97
CA ALA A 139 30.54 -8.12 12.22
C ALA A 139 32.08 -7.96 12.25
N LEU A 140 32.59 -6.74 12.39
CA LEU A 140 34.03 -6.42 12.35
C LEU A 140 34.60 -6.03 13.71
N TYR A 141 33.89 -6.27 14.81
CA TYR A 141 34.24 -5.75 16.13
C TYR A 141 35.67 -6.13 16.56
N GLU A 142 36.06 -7.39 16.39
CA GLU A 142 37.42 -7.89 16.70
C GLU A 142 38.47 -7.51 15.65
N TYR A 143 38.04 -7.05 14.47
CA TYR A 143 38.93 -6.58 13.41
C TYR A 143 39.36 -5.11 13.60
N CYS A 144 38.56 -4.34 14.32
CA CYS A 144 38.84 -2.94 14.64
C CYS A 144 39.81 -2.82 15.82
N THR A 145 40.79 -1.91 15.73
CA THR A 145 41.69 -1.63 16.86
C THR A 145 40.93 -0.95 18.00
N PRO A 146 41.45 -0.97 19.25
CA PRO A 146 40.82 -0.25 20.36
C PRO A 146 40.54 1.24 20.08
N GLU A 147 41.44 1.91 19.36
CA GLU A 147 41.30 3.33 18.99
C GLU A 147 40.21 3.54 17.93
N GLU A 148 40.11 2.62 16.97
CA GLU A 148 39.04 2.62 15.96
C GLU A 148 37.69 2.35 16.62
N ARG A 149 37.62 1.38 17.54
CA ARG A 149 36.42 1.08 18.32
C ARG A 149 35.95 2.29 19.12
N LYS A 150 36.85 2.98 19.82
CA LYS A 150 36.50 4.22 20.54
C LYS A 150 35.86 5.27 19.63
N LYS A 151 36.40 5.50 18.42
CA LYS A 151 35.82 6.44 17.45
C LYS A 151 34.44 6.02 16.97
N LEU A 152 34.25 4.71 16.75
CA LEU A 152 32.97 4.14 16.34
C LEU A 152 31.94 4.23 17.47
N ASP A 153 32.35 3.97 18.71
CA ASP A 153 31.50 4.07 19.90
C ASP A 153 31.01 5.51 20.13
N ASP A 154 31.91 6.50 20.01
CA ASP A 154 31.56 7.91 20.04
C ASP A 154 30.56 8.27 18.92
N PHE A 155 30.77 7.73 17.71
CA PHE A 155 29.86 7.93 16.57
C PHE A 155 28.47 7.34 16.81
N PHE A 156 28.37 6.08 17.24
CA PHE A 156 27.08 5.43 17.49
C PHE A 156 26.35 6.03 18.69
N ALA A 157 27.06 6.52 19.70
CA ALA A 157 26.48 7.31 20.78
C ALA A 157 25.86 8.62 20.24
N ARG A 158 26.53 9.33 19.32
CA ARG A 158 25.94 10.51 18.67
C ARG A 158 24.73 10.15 17.81
N LEU A 159 24.79 9.06 17.05
CA LEU A 159 23.69 8.57 16.21
C LEU A 159 22.44 8.28 17.05
N VAL A 160 22.55 7.42 18.08
CA VAL A 160 21.37 7.04 18.89
C VAL A 160 20.79 8.22 19.64
N ASN A 161 21.63 9.14 20.14
CA ASN A 161 21.16 10.38 20.77
C ASN A 161 20.47 11.32 19.77
N GLY A 162 20.95 11.39 18.53
CA GLY A 162 20.29 12.13 17.45
C GLY A 162 18.91 11.55 17.15
N VAL A 163 18.80 10.23 17.01
CA VAL A 163 17.53 9.52 16.80
C VAL A 163 16.59 9.71 18.00
N ALA A 164 17.09 9.63 19.23
CA ALA A 164 16.30 9.86 20.44
C ALA A 164 15.73 11.27 20.53
N LYS A 165 16.51 12.29 20.17
CA LYS A 165 16.00 13.67 20.07
C LYS A 165 14.90 13.82 19.03
N CYS A 166 15.02 13.13 17.90
CA CYS A 166 13.98 13.13 16.86
C CYS A 166 12.71 12.41 17.35
N ASP A 167 12.86 11.29 18.02
CA ASP A 167 11.77 10.54 18.65
C ASP A 167 11.04 11.37 19.71
N ASP A 168 11.76 12.07 20.59
CA ASP A 168 11.19 12.97 21.59
C ASP A 168 10.47 14.16 20.94
N LEU A 169 11.02 14.71 19.85
CA LEU A 169 10.37 15.75 19.06
C LEU A 169 9.07 15.25 18.43
N TRP A 170 9.07 14.02 17.90
CA TRP A 170 7.88 13.40 17.33
C TRP A 170 6.79 13.16 18.38
N ILE A 171 7.16 12.67 19.57
CA ILE A 171 6.22 12.49 20.68
C ILE A 171 5.61 13.85 21.07
N ARG A 172 6.44 14.89 21.18
CA ARG A 172 6.00 16.22 21.63
C ARG A 172 5.15 16.97 20.60
N GLU A 173 5.56 16.98 19.34
CA GLU A 173 4.97 17.82 18.29
C GLU A 173 3.99 17.03 17.39
N ASN A 174 4.03 15.71 17.45
CA ASN A 174 3.17 14.78 16.70
C ASN A 174 3.00 15.11 15.20
N PRO A 175 4.09 15.38 14.44
CA PRO A 175 3.99 15.88 13.07
C PRO A 175 3.38 14.86 12.10
N GLY A 176 3.49 13.56 12.41
CA GLY A 176 3.02 12.46 11.58
C GLY A 176 1.90 11.60 12.18
N GLY A 177 1.34 12.00 13.33
CA GLY A 177 0.36 11.21 14.08
C GLY A 177 0.99 10.12 14.96
N GLN A 178 0.17 9.58 15.88
CA GLN A 178 0.57 8.47 16.74
C GLN A 178 0.73 7.18 15.94
N TYR A 179 1.55 6.26 16.45
CA TYR A 179 1.79 4.92 15.89
C TYR A 179 2.43 4.88 14.50
N ASN A 180 2.99 5.97 14.01
CA ASN A 180 3.61 6.08 12.69
C ASN A 180 4.89 5.22 12.49
N ASN A 181 5.19 4.84 11.24
CA ASN A 181 6.33 4.03 10.82
C ASN A 181 7.67 4.64 11.25
N HIS A 182 7.79 5.97 11.35
CA HIS A 182 8.99 6.65 11.84
C HIS A 182 9.37 6.19 13.24
N TYR A 183 8.38 6.01 14.13
CA TYR A 183 8.64 5.46 15.47
C TYR A 183 9.23 4.06 15.38
N ALA A 184 8.73 3.19 14.49
CA ALA A 184 9.27 1.85 14.32
C ALA A 184 10.76 1.88 13.96
N TRP A 185 11.17 2.78 13.05
CA TRP A 185 12.57 3.00 12.70
C TRP A 185 13.40 3.55 13.86
N HIS A 186 12.90 4.55 14.59
CA HIS A 186 13.58 5.12 15.74
C HIS A 186 13.81 4.05 16.83
N LYS A 187 12.77 3.29 17.18
CA LYS A 187 12.85 2.25 18.21
C LYS A 187 13.76 1.11 17.79
N MET A 188 13.82 0.75 16.50
CA MET A 188 14.76 -0.25 16.01
C MET A 188 16.22 0.18 16.25
N MET A 189 16.57 1.43 15.91
CA MET A 189 17.93 1.93 16.11
C MET A 189 18.31 1.99 17.60
N MET A 190 17.38 2.44 18.47
CA MET A 190 17.57 2.42 19.93
C MET A 190 17.76 1.01 20.47
N ALA A 191 16.92 0.06 20.07
CA ALA A 191 17.04 -1.33 20.48
C ALA A 191 18.37 -1.93 20.01
N ALA A 192 18.76 -1.71 18.76
CA ALA A 192 20.02 -2.20 18.20
C ALA A 192 21.23 -1.67 18.98
N TYR A 193 21.24 -0.37 19.30
CA TYR A 193 22.28 0.24 20.13
C TYR A 193 22.34 -0.39 21.52
N GLY A 194 21.19 -0.52 22.19
CA GLY A 194 21.11 -1.14 23.51
C GLY A 194 21.59 -2.59 23.53
N ILE A 195 21.21 -3.40 22.55
CA ILE A 195 21.67 -4.79 22.41
C ILE A 195 23.20 -4.83 22.22
N PHE A 196 23.72 -4.04 21.29
CA PHE A 196 25.15 -4.02 20.96
C PHE A 196 26.02 -3.68 22.17
N TYR A 197 25.66 -2.64 22.92
CA TYR A 197 26.44 -2.17 24.06
C TYR A 197 26.08 -2.84 25.39
N GLY A 198 25.03 -3.68 25.42
CA GLY A 198 24.50 -4.26 26.66
C GLY A 198 23.86 -3.21 27.58
N ASP A 199 23.25 -2.17 26.98
CA ASP A 199 22.56 -1.09 27.69
C ASP A 199 21.04 -1.29 27.63
N ASP A 200 20.52 -1.92 28.68
CA ASP A 200 19.10 -2.23 28.83
C ASP A 200 18.21 -0.97 28.90
N VAL A 201 18.76 0.21 29.21
CA VAL A 201 17.98 1.46 29.23
C VAL A 201 17.46 1.77 27.83
N TRP A 202 18.29 1.60 26.81
CA TRP A 202 17.90 1.82 25.41
C TRP A 202 16.94 0.74 24.90
N VAL A 203 17.14 -0.52 25.29
CA VAL A 203 16.21 -1.63 24.95
C VAL A 203 14.84 -1.37 25.57
N LYS A 204 14.79 -1.04 26.86
CA LYS A 204 13.54 -0.72 27.56
C LYS A 204 12.86 0.50 26.95
N ARG A 205 13.62 1.55 26.62
CA ARG A 205 13.08 2.74 25.95
C ARG A 205 12.46 2.38 24.60
N ALA A 206 13.14 1.57 23.78
CA ALA A 206 12.61 1.14 22.49
C ALA A 206 11.27 0.40 22.60
N ILE A 207 11.12 -0.46 23.61
CA ILE A 207 9.92 -1.29 23.78
C ILE A 207 8.78 -0.52 24.46
N GLU A 208 9.08 0.17 25.56
CA GLU A 208 8.08 0.60 26.56
C GLU A 208 7.77 2.11 26.53
N SER A 209 8.56 2.92 25.82
CA SER A 209 8.28 4.36 25.74
C SER A 209 6.96 4.66 25.01
N GLU A 210 6.52 5.91 25.07
CA GLU A 210 5.41 6.38 24.23
C GLU A 210 5.73 6.14 22.74
N ASN A 211 4.75 5.61 22.01
CA ASN A 211 4.93 5.08 20.65
C ASN A 211 6.08 4.04 20.52
N GLY A 212 6.41 3.36 21.63
CA GLY A 212 7.32 2.20 21.69
C GLY A 212 6.78 0.99 20.94
N ILE A 213 7.64 -0.02 20.72
CA ILE A 213 7.28 -1.26 20.00
C ILE A 213 6.00 -1.89 20.56
N ARG A 214 5.81 -1.87 21.89
CA ARG A 214 4.55 -2.31 22.53
C ARG A 214 3.35 -1.56 21.95
N SER A 215 3.38 -0.22 22.01
CA SER A 215 2.29 0.63 21.53
C SER A 215 2.04 0.44 20.03
N LEU A 216 3.10 0.31 19.23
CA LEU A 216 2.99 0.08 17.78
C LEU A 216 2.27 -1.23 17.46
N ILE A 217 2.58 -2.31 18.19
CA ILE A 217 1.93 -3.62 17.99
C ILE A 217 0.52 -3.64 18.59
N GLU A 218 0.33 -3.06 19.78
CA GLU A 218 -0.96 -3.07 20.46
C GLU A 218 -1.99 -2.17 19.76
N LYS A 219 -1.56 -1.03 19.19
CA LYS A 219 -2.48 0.03 18.72
C LYS A 219 -2.30 0.42 17.26
N GLY A 220 -1.12 0.23 16.66
CA GLY A 220 -0.87 0.51 15.24
C GLY A 220 -1.35 -0.59 14.30
N LEU A 221 -1.69 -1.77 14.84
CA LEU A 221 -2.21 -2.93 14.11
C LEU A 221 -3.74 -3.04 14.29
N LEU A 222 -4.46 -2.61 13.26
CA LEU A 222 -5.92 -2.65 13.17
C LEU A 222 -6.40 -3.86 12.35
N ASP A 223 -7.68 -4.22 12.45
CA ASP A 223 -8.34 -5.27 11.67
C ASP A 223 -7.49 -6.53 11.43
N ASP A 224 -7.13 -7.19 12.53
CA ASP A 224 -6.35 -8.44 12.54
C ASP A 224 -4.89 -8.32 12.08
N GLY A 225 -4.33 -7.11 12.04
CA GLY A 225 -2.89 -6.89 11.88
C GLY A 225 -2.48 -5.92 10.77
N ILE A 226 -3.43 -5.29 10.09
CA ILE A 226 -3.13 -4.34 9.02
C ILE A 226 -2.68 -3.01 9.65
N TRP A 227 -1.71 -2.36 9.01
CA TRP A 227 -1.10 -1.14 9.53
C TRP A 227 -1.99 0.07 9.26
N PHE A 228 -2.20 0.90 10.28
CA PHE A 228 -3.27 1.91 10.29
C PHE A 228 -3.07 3.15 9.40
N GLU A 229 -1.88 3.38 8.83
CA GLU A 229 -1.50 4.64 8.16
C GLU A 229 -2.27 4.98 6.87
N SER A 230 -3.33 4.25 6.54
CA SER A 230 -4.16 4.47 5.35
C SER A 230 -3.39 4.28 4.04
N SER A 231 -2.28 3.53 4.08
CA SER A 231 -1.60 2.98 2.90
C SER A 231 -1.13 1.56 3.16
N LEU A 232 -1.50 0.64 2.26
CA LEU A 232 -1.06 -0.76 2.35
C LEU A 232 0.42 -0.94 1.99
N ASN A 233 1.04 0.03 1.30
CA ASN A 233 2.50 0.00 1.07
C ASN A 233 3.27 0.35 2.35
N TYR A 234 2.75 1.27 3.16
CA TYR A 234 3.36 1.64 4.43
C TYR A 234 3.31 0.54 5.49
N HIS A 235 2.43 -0.45 5.32
CA HIS A 235 2.44 -1.67 6.14
C HIS A 235 3.84 -2.30 6.23
N PHE A 236 4.53 -2.44 5.09
CA PHE A 236 5.87 -3.05 5.08
C PHE A 236 6.97 -2.07 5.48
N ALA A 237 6.75 -0.76 5.33
CA ALA A 237 7.65 0.26 5.83
C ALA A 237 7.74 0.25 7.37
N ALA A 238 6.61 -0.04 8.04
CA ALA A 238 6.55 -0.20 9.49
C ALA A 238 6.90 -1.62 9.96
N LEU A 239 6.51 -2.65 9.22
CA LEU A 239 6.77 -4.05 9.61
C LEU A 239 8.28 -4.37 9.58
N TRP A 240 9.03 -3.86 8.60
CA TRP A 240 10.47 -4.11 8.45
C TRP A 240 11.27 -3.84 9.73
N PRO A 241 11.26 -2.63 10.31
CA PRO A 241 12.03 -2.37 11.52
C PRO A 241 11.58 -3.22 12.72
N LEU A 242 10.28 -3.54 12.83
CA LEU A 242 9.76 -4.36 13.94
C LEU A 242 10.30 -5.79 13.91
N TYR A 243 10.24 -6.48 12.77
CA TYR A 243 10.77 -7.85 12.70
C TYR A 243 12.30 -7.89 12.69
N MET A 244 12.97 -6.82 12.24
CA MET A 244 14.42 -6.70 12.38
C MET A 244 14.86 -6.52 13.84
N THR A 245 14.11 -5.77 14.65
CA THR A 245 14.32 -5.76 16.10
C THR A 245 14.12 -7.14 16.71
N ALA A 246 13.08 -7.87 16.29
CA ALA A 246 12.84 -9.24 16.75
C ALA A 246 14.00 -10.20 16.39
N GLU A 247 14.55 -10.08 15.18
CA GLU A 247 15.75 -10.83 14.78
C GLU A 247 16.97 -10.51 15.64
N MET A 248 17.23 -9.22 15.92
CA MET A 248 18.36 -8.82 16.75
C MET A 248 18.23 -9.31 18.19
N PHE A 249 17.01 -9.30 18.77
CA PHE A 249 16.78 -9.90 20.09
C PHE A 249 17.12 -11.39 20.10
N ARG A 250 16.70 -12.15 19.08
CA ARG A 250 17.02 -13.58 18.98
C ARG A 250 18.52 -13.84 18.80
N SER A 251 19.18 -13.09 17.90
CA SER A 251 20.63 -13.26 17.67
C SER A 251 21.45 -13.01 18.93
N ALA A 252 21.04 -12.03 19.75
CA ALA A 252 21.69 -11.69 21.00
C ALA A 252 21.34 -12.62 22.17
N GLY A 253 20.47 -13.63 21.95
CA GLY A 253 19.99 -14.50 23.02
C GLY A 253 19.15 -13.78 24.08
N ASN A 254 18.48 -12.68 23.70
CA ASN A 254 17.63 -11.92 24.61
C ASN A 254 16.43 -12.80 25.04
N PRO A 255 16.07 -12.84 26.34
CA PRO A 255 14.94 -13.63 26.81
C PRO A 255 13.58 -13.13 26.28
N PHE A 256 13.50 -11.87 25.84
CA PHE A 256 12.31 -11.29 25.23
C PHE A 256 12.24 -11.61 23.74
N ASP A 257 11.62 -12.75 23.40
CA ASP A 257 11.36 -13.12 22.00
C ASP A 257 10.12 -12.40 21.44
N LEU A 258 10.35 -11.27 20.76
CA LEU A 258 9.29 -10.44 20.19
C LEU A 258 8.39 -11.16 19.16
N TYR A 259 8.90 -12.19 18.48
CA TYR A 259 8.06 -12.96 17.54
C TYR A 259 6.96 -13.75 18.26
N THR A 260 7.30 -14.38 19.39
CA THR A 260 6.37 -15.23 20.13
C THR A 260 5.68 -14.50 21.28
N HIS A 261 6.15 -13.30 21.62
CA HIS A 261 5.55 -12.49 22.66
C HIS A 261 4.10 -12.10 22.34
N ARG A 262 3.24 -12.21 23.35
CA ARG A 262 1.86 -11.74 23.33
C ARG A 262 1.74 -10.58 24.29
N PHE A 263 1.36 -9.41 23.76
CA PHE A 263 1.15 -8.21 24.54
C PHE A 263 -0.18 -8.25 25.31
N ALA A 264 -0.42 -7.26 26.18
CA ALA A 264 -1.50 -7.30 27.17
C ALA A 264 -2.89 -7.34 26.51
N ASN A 265 -3.05 -6.66 25.37
CA ASN A 265 -4.29 -6.69 24.59
C ASN A 265 -4.43 -7.94 23.69
N GLY A 266 -3.50 -8.89 23.79
CA GLY A 266 -3.49 -10.12 23.00
C GLY A 266 -2.83 -10.00 21.63
N ARG A 267 -2.48 -8.80 21.15
CA ARG A 267 -1.75 -8.61 19.89
C ARG A 267 -0.34 -9.17 19.95
N LYS A 268 0.18 -9.53 18.79
CA LYS A 268 1.54 -10.04 18.60
C LYS A 268 2.07 -9.59 17.23
N LEU A 269 3.39 -9.60 17.07
CA LEU A 269 4.02 -9.25 15.81
C LEU A 269 3.53 -10.12 14.64
N GLU A 270 3.18 -11.40 14.89
CA GLU A 270 2.63 -12.30 13.88
C GLU A 270 1.37 -11.75 13.20
N ASP A 271 0.54 -10.98 13.92
CA ASP A 271 -0.70 -10.46 13.38
C ASP A 271 -0.41 -9.58 12.17
N ALA A 272 0.67 -8.78 12.20
CA ALA A 272 1.10 -7.97 11.05
C ALA A 272 1.37 -8.80 9.79
N PHE A 273 2.06 -9.93 9.93
CA PHE A 273 2.31 -10.84 8.80
C PHE A 273 1.04 -11.53 8.30
N ARG A 274 0.09 -11.83 9.20
CA ARG A 274 -1.12 -12.58 8.83
C ARG A 274 -2.19 -11.68 8.21
N GLY A 275 -2.49 -10.55 8.85
CA GLY A 275 -3.65 -9.71 8.53
C GLY A 275 -3.63 -9.20 7.09
N ILE A 276 -2.46 -8.76 6.61
CA ILE A 276 -2.29 -8.22 5.27
C ILE A 276 -2.56 -9.25 4.15
N ILE A 277 -2.44 -10.57 4.43
CA ILE A 277 -2.78 -11.62 3.46
C ILE A 277 -4.29 -11.64 3.19
N GLU A 278 -5.12 -11.31 4.19
CA GLU A 278 -6.57 -11.41 4.11
C GLU A 278 -7.21 -10.35 3.18
N ILE A 279 -6.46 -9.31 2.81
CA ILE A 279 -6.91 -8.24 1.91
C ILE A 279 -6.39 -8.40 0.48
N ALA A 280 -5.62 -9.45 0.19
CA ALA A 280 -5.07 -9.68 -1.13
C ALA A 280 -6.10 -10.17 -2.16
N PHE A 281 -5.86 -9.83 -3.43
CA PHE A 281 -6.53 -10.39 -4.59
C PHE A 281 -6.11 -11.86 -4.82
N PRO A 282 -6.84 -12.64 -5.66
CA PRO A 282 -6.54 -14.05 -5.91
C PRO A 282 -5.10 -14.35 -6.32
N ASP A 283 -4.46 -13.43 -7.04
CA ASP A 283 -3.10 -13.52 -7.55
C ASP A 283 -2.03 -13.03 -6.55
N LEU A 284 -2.43 -12.66 -5.33
CA LEU A 284 -1.59 -12.11 -4.26
C LEU A 284 -1.14 -10.66 -4.46
N THR A 285 -1.75 -9.96 -5.41
CA THR A 285 -1.65 -8.51 -5.52
C THR A 285 -2.38 -7.84 -4.36
N LEU A 286 -1.76 -6.85 -3.72
CA LEU A 286 -2.44 -5.97 -2.77
C LEU A 286 -3.25 -4.88 -3.51
N PRO A 287 -4.44 -4.53 -3.00
CA PRO A 287 -5.10 -3.28 -3.38
C PRO A 287 -4.13 -2.09 -3.17
N THR A 288 -4.00 -1.22 -4.17
CA THR A 288 -3.11 -0.05 -4.14
C THR A 288 -3.85 1.16 -3.58
N ILE A 289 -4.04 1.19 -2.26
CA ILE A 289 -4.72 2.28 -1.54
C ILE A 289 -3.69 3.17 -0.81
N GLY A 290 -3.97 4.47 -0.76
CA GLY A 290 -3.08 5.48 -0.19
C GLY A 290 -1.76 5.60 -0.93
N ASP A 291 -0.76 6.25 -0.33
CA ASP A 291 0.54 6.48 -0.99
C ASP A 291 1.22 5.16 -1.39
N ALA A 292 1.26 4.91 -2.70
CA ALA A 292 1.85 3.74 -3.34
C ALA A 292 2.92 4.08 -4.39
N TYR A 293 3.02 5.34 -4.82
CA TYR A 293 4.05 5.88 -5.71
C TYR A 293 4.15 5.15 -7.05
N GLY A 294 3.00 4.82 -7.63
CA GLY A 294 2.89 4.07 -8.89
C GLY A 294 3.32 2.61 -8.79
N ARG A 295 3.43 2.05 -7.58
CA ARG A 295 3.88 0.66 -7.35
C ARG A 295 2.74 -0.23 -6.93
N THR A 296 2.69 -1.42 -7.53
CA THR A 296 1.85 -2.52 -7.08
C THR A 296 2.70 -3.53 -6.29
N MET A 297 2.16 -4.07 -5.21
CA MET A 297 2.87 -5.05 -4.39
C MET A 297 2.34 -6.47 -4.58
N GLN A 298 3.27 -7.39 -4.80
CA GLN A 298 3.04 -8.85 -4.72
C GLN A 298 3.46 -9.35 -3.35
N ILE A 299 2.50 -9.78 -2.53
CA ILE A 299 2.79 -10.17 -1.13
C ILE A 299 3.78 -11.34 -1.07
N ALA A 300 3.64 -12.31 -1.98
CA ALA A 300 4.50 -13.50 -2.02
C ALA A 300 5.98 -13.20 -2.28
N ASP A 301 6.28 -12.06 -2.92
CA ASP A 301 7.64 -11.66 -3.25
C ASP A 301 8.28 -10.81 -2.14
N ASN A 302 7.55 -10.48 -1.06
CA ASN A 302 8.08 -9.71 0.04
C ASN A 302 8.96 -10.58 0.97
N PRO A 303 10.22 -10.17 1.24
CA PRO A 303 11.16 -10.97 2.05
C PRO A 303 10.72 -11.16 3.50
N ALA A 304 9.78 -10.36 4.01
CA ALA A 304 9.21 -10.48 5.34
C ALA A 304 8.69 -11.92 5.62
N TYR A 305 8.17 -12.60 4.59
CA TYR A 305 7.56 -13.92 4.76
C TYR A 305 8.55 -15.07 4.90
N GLU A 306 9.80 -14.88 4.50
CA GLU A 306 10.86 -15.80 4.92
C GLU A 306 10.98 -15.72 6.44
N TYR A 307 11.20 -14.51 7.00
CA TYR A 307 11.28 -14.33 8.45
C TYR A 307 10.07 -14.90 9.20
N ALA A 308 8.86 -14.66 8.70
CA ALA A 308 7.64 -15.24 9.28
C ALA A 308 7.63 -16.78 9.24
N TRP A 309 7.99 -17.38 8.10
CA TRP A 309 8.10 -18.85 8.01
C TRP A 309 9.10 -19.39 9.03
N LEU A 310 10.22 -18.71 9.20
CA LEU A 310 11.35 -19.16 10.00
C LEU A 310 11.03 -19.04 11.50
N ALA A 311 10.32 -17.97 11.87
CA ALA A 311 9.87 -17.74 13.23
C ALA A 311 8.68 -18.61 13.66
N TYR A 312 7.71 -18.86 12.77
CA TYR A 312 6.41 -19.44 13.15
C TYR A 312 6.15 -20.85 12.61
N ARG A 313 6.80 -21.24 11.51
CA ARG A 313 6.64 -22.55 10.84
C ARG A 313 5.19 -22.93 10.53
N LYS A 314 4.33 -21.94 10.25
CA LYS A 314 2.90 -22.16 9.98
C LYS A 314 2.62 -22.47 8.51
N PRO A 315 1.58 -23.29 8.21
CA PRO A 315 1.21 -23.65 6.84
C PRO A 315 0.93 -22.46 5.91
N ILE A 316 0.40 -21.35 6.44
CA ILE A 316 0.10 -20.14 5.65
C ILE A 316 1.37 -19.51 5.06
N TYR A 317 2.45 -19.43 5.82
CA TYR A 317 3.72 -18.86 5.35
C TYR A 317 4.43 -19.81 4.40
N ALA A 318 4.39 -21.12 4.69
CA ALA A 318 4.91 -22.12 3.77
C ALA A 318 4.17 -22.12 2.42
N TRP A 319 2.85 -21.94 2.46
CA TRP A 319 2.03 -21.77 1.27
C TRP A 319 2.42 -20.50 0.52
N LEU A 320 2.50 -19.35 1.19
CA LEU A 320 2.80 -18.08 0.54
C LEU A 320 4.19 -18.10 -0.12
N LEU A 321 5.21 -18.63 0.55
CA LEU A 321 6.55 -18.81 -0.03
C LEU A 321 6.55 -19.77 -1.23
N SER A 322 5.63 -20.75 -1.28
CA SER A 322 5.48 -21.61 -2.46
C SER A 322 4.89 -20.89 -3.68
N GLN A 323 4.33 -19.69 -3.50
CA GLN A 323 3.79 -18.84 -4.56
C GLN A 323 4.81 -17.83 -5.11
N LYS A 324 5.96 -17.67 -4.44
CA LYS A 324 7.01 -16.72 -4.82
C LYS A 324 7.49 -16.97 -6.25
N LYS A 325 7.63 -15.90 -7.04
CA LYS A 325 8.13 -15.96 -8.42
C LYS A 325 9.62 -15.63 -8.52
N ASN A 326 10.12 -14.85 -7.57
CA ASN A 326 11.50 -14.37 -7.51
C ASN A 326 12.46 -15.34 -6.81
N LYS A 327 13.76 -15.00 -6.85
CA LYS A 327 14.84 -15.76 -6.19
C LYS A 327 14.64 -15.89 -4.68
N VAL A 328 15.32 -16.89 -4.10
CA VAL A 328 15.43 -17.11 -2.66
C VAL A 328 16.07 -15.89 -1.99
N ASP A 329 15.53 -15.45 -0.85
CA ASP A 329 16.07 -14.30 -0.13
C ASP A 329 17.38 -14.64 0.59
N ALA A 330 18.26 -13.64 0.69
CA ALA A 330 19.58 -13.78 1.34
C ALA A 330 19.51 -14.24 2.81
N VAL A 331 18.39 -14.02 3.51
CA VAL A 331 18.20 -14.50 4.89
C VAL A 331 18.33 -16.03 5.00
N ARG A 332 17.94 -16.78 3.97
CA ARG A 332 18.06 -18.25 3.96
C ARG A 332 19.48 -18.74 4.09
N LEU A 333 20.45 -17.92 3.70
CA LEU A 333 21.86 -18.22 3.87
C LEU A 333 22.19 -18.53 5.33
N PHE A 334 21.58 -17.81 6.28
CA PHE A 334 21.93 -17.86 7.71
C PHE A 334 21.10 -18.87 8.51
N GLN A 335 20.53 -19.89 7.86
CA GLN A 335 19.58 -20.80 8.49
C GLN A 335 19.82 -22.25 8.09
N ASN A 336 19.52 -23.16 9.02
CA ASN A 336 19.62 -24.59 8.77
C ASN A 336 18.73 -24.97 7.59
N ALA A 337 19.36 -25.20 6.43
CA ALA A 337 18.68 -25.74 5.27
C ALA A 337 18.26 -27.19 5.58
N PRO A 338 16.98 -27.56 5.40
CA PRO A 338 16.55 -28.94 5.57
C PRO A 338 17.41 -29.90 4.74
N ALA A 339 17.72 -31.08 5.28
CA ALA A 339 18.63 -32.04 4.66
C ALA A 339 18.19 -32.52 3.25
N ASP A 340 16.91 -32.32 2.89
CA ASP A 340 16.27 -32.77 1.65
C ASP A 340 15.94 -31.64 0.64
N ASP A 341 16.31 -30.38 0.91
CA ASP A 341 15.95 -29.26 0.05
C ASP A 341 16.97 -29.06 -1.10
N ASP A 342 16.66 -29.61 -2.27
CA ASP A 342 17.10 -29.04 -3.56
C ASP A 342 16.29 -27.77 -3.81
N VAL A 343 16.83 -26.61 -3.43
CA VAL A 343 16.10 -25.32 -3.38
C VAL A 343 15.77 -24.75 -4.77
N ASN A 344 16.29 -25.34 -5.86
CA ASN A 344 15.74 -25.07 -7.20
C ASN A 344 14.38 -25.76 -7.41
N GLN A 345 13.97 -26.62 -6.49
CA GLN A 345 12.65 -27.21 -6.38
C GLN A 345 11.94 -26.58 -5.18
N ARG A 346 10.82 -25.90 -5.46
CA ARG A 346 9.85 -25.40 -4.48
C ARG A 346 9.73 -26.38 -3.30
N PRO A 347 9.69 -25.92 -2.04
CA PRO A 347 9.90 -26.74 -0.84
C PRO A 347 9.22 -28.11 -0.94
N ARG A 348 9.99 -29.14 -1.30
CA ARG A 348 9.53 -30.53 -1.49
C ARG A 348 9.36 -31.24 -0.15
N THR A 349 9.93 -30.69 0.92
CA THR A 349 9.82 -31.20 2.30
C THR A 349 8.42 -31.08 2.90
N LEU A 350 7.51 -30.38 2.23
CA LEU A 350 6.08 -30.55 2.47
C LEU A 350 5.58 -31.76 1.67
N ARG A 351 5.77 -32.96 2.22
CA ARG A 351 5.12 -34.22 1.73
C ARG A 351 3.61 -34.04 1.47
N ASN A 352 2.98 -33.01 2.05
CA ASN A 352 1.66 -32.50 1.71
C ASN A 352 1.78 -31.06 1.17
N LYS A 353 1.34 -30.78 -0.07
CA LYS A 353 1.29 -29.40 -0.62
C LYS A 353 0.78 -28.40 0.45
N PRO A 354 1.53 -27.33 0.75
CA PRO A 354 1.12 -26.38 1.79
C PRO A 354 -0.27 -25.84 1.46
N ARG A 355 -1.14 -25.82 2.47
CA ARG A 355 -2.56 -25.59 2.27
C ARG A 355 -2.87 -24.09 2.29
N ALA A 356 -3.34 -23.54 1.17
CA ALA A 356 -3.74 -22.14 1.03
C ALA A 356 -4.72 -21.69 2.12
N PRO A 357 -4.62 -20.47 2.69
CA PRO A 357 -5.53 -19.99 3.72
C PRO A 357 -6.98 -19.92 3.19
N VAL A 358 -7.95 -19.90 4.11
CA VAL A 358 -9.37 -19.76 3.76
C VAL A 358 -9.66 -18.27 3.55
N ALA A 359 -9.97 -17.86 2.33
CA ALA A 359 -10.41 -16.49 2.03
C ALA A 359 -11.93 -16.40 2.10
N LYS A 360 -12.46 -15.31 2.65
CA LYS A 360 -13.91 -15.01 2.70
C LYS A 360 -14.15 -13.54 2.45
N SER A 361 -15.31 -13.19 1.95
CA SER A 361 -15.74 -11.79 1.90
C SER A 361 -15.86 -11.28 3.32
N ARG A 362 -15.32 -10.09 3.60
CA ARG A 362 -15.37 -9.48 4.92
C ARG A 362 -15.22 -7.96 4.85
N VAL A 363 -15.59 -7.32 5.94
CA VAL A 363 -15.31 -5.91 6.22
C VAL A 363 -14.11 -5.81 7.18
N PHE A 364 -13.39 -4.70 7.04
CA PHE A 364 -12.28 -4.27 7.89
C PHE A 364 -12.75 -2.97 8.54
N PRO A 365 -13.59 -3.06 9.59
CA PRO A 365 -14.30 -1.91 10.13
C PRO A 365 -13.39 -0.88 10.76
N GLU A 366 -12.21 -1.24 11.29
CA GLU A 366 -11.30 -0.28 11.91
C GLU A 366 -10.68 0.66 10.87
N HIS A 367 -10.31 0.13 9.70
CA HIS A 367 -9.82 0.91 8.55
C HIS A 367 -10.94 1.58 7.75
N GLY A 368 -12.06 0.89 7.56
CA GLY A 368 -13.11 1.28 6.61
C GLY A 368 -12.92 0.66 5.23
N TYR A 369 -12.60 -0.64 5.17
CA TYR A 369 -12.50 -1.38 3.90
C TYR A 369 -13.53 -2.51 3.81
N ALA A 370 -13.91 -2.88 2.59
CA ALA A 370 -14.65 -4.11 2.30
C ALA A 370 -13.96 -4.89 1.18
N MET A 371 -13.88 -6.21 1.35
CA MET A 371 -13.38 -7.13 0.32
C MET A 371 -14.46 -8.16 0.01
N LEU A 372 -14.96 -8.14 -1.23
CA LEU A 372 -16.05 -8.97 -1.74
C LEU A 372 -15.49 -10.02 -2.69
N ARG A 373 -15.88 -11.29 -2.55
CA ARG A 373 -15.30 -12.41 -3.30
C ARG A 373 -16.37 -13.34 -3.85
N SER A 374 -16.45 -13.45 -5.17
CA SER A 374 -17.41 -14.37 -5.85
C SER A 374 -17.11 -15.85 -5.57
N VAL A 375 -15.85 -16.18 -5.31
CA VAL A 375 -15.39 -17.49 -4.83
C VAL A 375 -14.71 -17.30 -3.48
N GLU A 376 -15.08 -18.13 -2.51
CA GLU A 376 -14.49 -18.14 -1.17
C GLU A 376 -13.81 -19.48 -0.90
N GLY A 377 -13.21 -19.62 0.28
CA GLY A 377 -12.48 -20.82 0.65
C GLY A 377 -11.05 -20.79 0.16
N ARG A 378 -10.52 -21.98 -0.12
CA ARG A 378 -9.14 -22.14 -0.61
C ARG A 378 -9.05 -21.99 -2.12
N ASP A 379 -10.19 -22.20 -2.80
CA ASP A 379 -10.33 -22.12 -4.25
C ASP A 379 -10.31 -20.67 -4.75
N TYR A 380 -10.35 -19.69 -3.85
CA TYR A 380 -10.16 -18.28 -4.18
C TYR A 380 -8.76 -18.02 -4.76
N TRP A 381 -7.72 -18.60 -4.17
CA TRP A 381 -6.34 -18.28 -4.52
C TRP A 381 -5.94 -18.89 -5.86
N GLY A 382 -5.31 -18.07 -6.71
CA GLY A 382 -4.98 -18.43 -8.09
C GLY A 382 -6.19 -18.58 -9.01
N SER A 383 -7.41 -18.27 -8.54
CA SER A 383 -8.60 -18.30 -9.38
C SER A 383 -8.72 -17.06 -10.25
N ASN A 384 -9.52 -17.20 -11.32
CA ASN A 384 -9.95 -16.12 -12.20
C ASN A 384 -11.25 -15.45 -11.72
N SER A 385 -11.66 -15.70 -10.48
CA SER A 385 -12.94 -15.24 -9.93
C SER A 385 -12.96 -13.72 -9.71
N TRP A 386 -14.15 -13.14 -9.67
CA TRP A 386 -14.32 -11.73 -9.34
C TRP A 386 -14.03 -11.47 -7.86
N ALA A 387 -13.27 -10.41 -7.59
CA ALA A 387 -13.07 -9.84 -6.27
C ALA A 387 -13.07 -8.31 -6.33
N ALA A 388 -13.75 -7.65 -5.39
CA ALA A 388 -13.84 -6.20 -5.32
C ALA A 388 -13.38 -5.70 -3.95
N PHE A 389 -12.47 -4.72 -3.96
CA PHE A 389 -12.06 -3.96 -2.79
C PHE A 389 -12.74 -2.58 -2.85
N MET A 390 -13.39 -2.18 -1.76
CA MET A 390 -14.03 -0.88 -1.62
C MET A 390 -13.48 -0.16 -0.39
N SER A 391 -13.13 1.13 -0.55
CA SER A 391 -12.67 1.99 0.55
C SER A 391 -13.75 3.01 0.96
N PHE A 392 -13.97 3.15 2.25
CA PHE A 392 -14.82 4.15 2.91
C PHE A 392 -14.13 4.67 4.17
N ASP A 393 -12.79 4.75 4.10
CA ASP A 393 -11.89 5.05 5.20
C ASP A 393 -11.93 6.52 5.66
N LEU A 394 -11.12 6.82 6.68
CA LEU A 394 -10.82 8.19 7.11
C LEU A 394 -9.59 8.73 6.38
N ASP A 395 -9.38 10.04 6.43
CA ASP A 395 -8.14 10.63 5.96
C ASP A 395 -7.06 10.70 7.04
N SER A 396 -5.94 10.05 6.76
CA SER A 396 -4.71 10.07 7.56
C SER A 396 -3.54 10.58 6.72
N ILE A 397 -2.30 10.42 7.20
CA ILE A 397 -1.12 11.04 6.59
C ILE A 397 -0.78 10.52 5.19
N HIS A 398 -1.06 9.24 4.91
CA HIS A 398 -0.81 8.60 3.61
C HIS A 398 -2.10 8.30 2.85
N SER A 399 -3.24 8.87 3.26
CA SER A 399 -4.50 8.69 2.54
C SER A 399 -4.59 9.57 1.30
N HIS A 400 -5.46 9.16 0.39
CA HIS A 400 -5.81 9.92 -0.80
C HIS A 400 -7.22 10.50 -0.68
N ARG A 401 -7.63 11.33 -1.65
CA ARG A 401 -8.96 11.93 -1.73
C ARG A 401 -9.94 11.01 -2.44
N ASP A 402 -10.20 9.83 -1.90
CA ASP A 402 -10.74 8.70 -2.67
C ASP A 402 -11.90 7.97 -1.99
N LYS A 403 -12.70 8.65 -1.17
CA LYS A 403 -13.84 8.02 -0.49
C LYS A 403 -14.77 7.31 -1.48
N LEU A 404 -15.26 6.13 -1.08
CA LEU A 404 -16.07 5.21 -1.90
C LEU A 404 -15.36 4.66 -3.14
N ASN A 405 -14.03 4.68 -3.21
CA ASN A 405 -13.24 4.11 -4.30
C ASN A 405 -13.37 2.58 -4.42
N LEU A 406 -13.16 2.07 -5.64
CA LEU A 406 -13.28 0.66 -6.03
C LEU A 406 -12.00 0.19 -6.72
N ILE A 407 -11.49 -0.97 -6.30
CA ILE A 407 -10.47 -1.71 -7.03
C ILE A 407 -11.04 -3.09 -7.36
N LEU A 408 -11.00 -3.48 -8.63
CA LEU A 408 -11.70 -4.66 -9.15
C LEU A 408 -10.73 -5.65 -9.79
N PHE A 409 -10.78 -6.90 -9.32
CA PHE A 409 -10.08 -8.03 -9.92
C PHE A 409 -11.07 -9.00 -10.56
N GLY A 410 -10.72 -9.54 -11.74
CA GLY A 410 -11.45 -10.61 -12.40
C GLY A 410 -10.65 -11.19 -13.56
N GLN A 411 -10.88 -12.46 -13.90
CA GLN A 411 -10.15 -13.15 -14.98
C GLN A 411 -8.61 -13.07 -14.87
N GLY A 412 -8.09 -13.12 -13.64
CA GLY A 412 -6.65 -13.11 -13.39
C GLY A 412 -5.98 -11.73 -13.50
N ARG A 413 -6.77 -10.65 -13.53
CA ARG A 413 -6.30 -9.27 -13.76
C ARG A 413 -6.97 -8.28 -12.81
N VAL A 414 -6.24 -7.22 -12.45
CA VAL A 414 -6.81 -6.01 -11.82
C VAL A 414 -7.28 -5.06 -12.93
N TRP A 415 -8.61 -4.91 -13.05
CA TRP A 415 -9.30 -4.13 -14.07
C TRP A 415 -9.56 -2.70 -13.62
N ALA A 416 -10.38 -2.47 -12.59
CA ALA A 416 -10.51 -1.14 -12.00
C ALA A 416 -9.29 -0.92 -11.10
N ARG A 417 -8.33 -0.14 -11.57
CA ARG A 417 -7.06 0.11 -10.88
C ARG A 417 -7.15 1.41 -10.11
N ASP A 418 -6.61 1.42 -8.92
CA ASP A 418 -6.23 2.68 -8.30
C ASP A 418 -4.82 3.04 -8.79
N VAL A 419 -4.67 4.23 -9.35
CA VAL A 419 -3.59 4.55 -10.27
C VAL A 419 -2.84 5.80 -9.84
N GLU A 420 -1.55 5.61 -9.62
CA GLU A 420 -0.60 6.68 -9.35
C GLU A 420 0.44 6.79 -10.46
N ALA A 421 0.91 8.01 -10.70
CA ALA A 421 2.07 8.27 -11.52
C ALA A 421 3.38 8.05 -10.75
N LEU A 422 4.40 7.59 -11.47
CA LEU A 422 5.77 7.51 -10.97
C LEU A 422 6.38 8.91 -10.91
N SER A 423 7.19 9.19 -9.88
CA SER A 423 7.90 10.45 -9.82
C SER A 423 9.30 10.42 -10.44
N SER A 424 9.63 11.46 -11.22
CA SER A 424 11.01 11.77 -11.61
C SER A 424 11.87 12.42 -10.52
N ALA A 425 11.27 12.89 -9.42
CA ALA A 425 12.01 13.49 -8.32
C ALA A 425 12.79 12.42 -7.54
N GLU A 426 13.94 12.80 -6.95
CA GLU A 426 14.72 11.88 -6.10
C GLU A 426 13.88 11.36 -4.92
N HIS A 427 13.05 12.24 -4.33
CA HIS A 427 12.13 11.91 -3.25
C HIS A 427 10.66 11.94 -3.70
N ALA A 428 10.07 10.76 -3.86
CA ALA A 428 8.69 10.61 -4.36
C ALA A 428 7.64 11.23 -3.42
N PHE A 429 7.76 11.09 -2.09
CA PHE A 429 6.79 11.60 -1.13
C PHE A 429 6.59 13.12 -1.23
N SER A 430 7.68 13.88 -1.38
CA SER A 430 7.63 15.34 -1.52
C SER A 430 7.61 15.81 -2.98
N SER A 431 7.32 14.91 -3.92
CA SER A 431 7.32 15.25 -5.35
C SER A 431 6.08 16.06 -5.73
N LYS A 432 6.21 16.80 -6.85
CA LYS A 432 5.10 17.57 -7.41
C LYS A 432 3.92 16.68 -7.79
N VAL A 433 4.19 15.55 -8.44
CA VAL A 433 3.12 14.61 -8.87
C VAL A 433 2.39 14.00 -7.68
N GLN A 434 3.09 13.72 -6.57
CA GLN A 434 2.43 13.17 -5.38
C GLN A 434 1.40 14.16 -4.82
N LYS A 435 1.77 15.44 -4.75
CA LYS A 435 0.94 16.49 -4.20
C LYS A 435 -0.20 16.91 -5.15
N GLU A 436 0.09 16.98 -6.45
CA GLU A 436 -0.80 17.58 -7.43
C GLU A 436 -1.71 16.58 -8.16
N LEU A 437 -1.35 15.30 -8.18
CA LEU A 437 -2.05 14.27 -8.94
C LEU A 437 -2.36 13.03 -8.10
N ASN A 438 -1.34 12.32 -7.59
CA ASN A 438 -1.53 10.97 -7.04
C ASN A 438 -2.52 10.89 -5.88
N ARG A 439 -2.63 11.97 -5.08
CA ARG A 439 -3.58 12.05 -3.95
C ARG A 439 -4.93 12.66 -4.31
N SER A 440 -5.12 13.12 -5.56
CA SER A 440 -6.34 13.77 -6.03
C SER A 440 -7.41 12.74 -6.40
N THR A 441 -8.68 13.11 -6.20
CA THR A 441 -9.85 12.29 -6.52
C THR A 441 -9.84 11.78 -7.96
N ILE A 442 -9.22 12.54 -8.88
CA ILE A 442 -9.16 12.18 -10.30
C ILE A 442 -8.40 10.88 -10.58
N CYS A 443 -7.53 10.41 -9.68
CA CYS A 443 -6.78 9.16 -9.82
C CYS A 443 -7.56 7.92 -9.37
N HIS A 444 -8.77 8.08 -8.85
CA HIS A 444 -9.50 7.01 -8.18
C HIS A 444 -10.77 6.63 -8.94
N ASN A 445 -11.25 5.40 -8.74
CA ASN A 445 -12.49 4.94 -9.35
C ASN A 445 -13.66 5.36 -8.47
N THR A 446 -13.98 6.64 -8.40
CA THR A 446 -15.05 7.20 -7.56
C THR A 446 -15.76 8.36 -8.28
N LEU A 447 -16.55 9.15 -7.55
CA LEU A 447 -17.30 10.29 -8.10
C LEU A 447 -16.65 11.62 -7.71
N MET A 448 -16.43 12.50 -8.69
CA MET A 448 -16.16 13.91 -8.44
C MET A 448 -17.42 14.76 -8.57
N VAL A 449 -17.52 15.81 -7.73
CA VAL A 449 -18.59 16.82 -7.80
C VAL A 449 -17.98 18.17 -8.13
N ASP A 450 -18.53 18.83 -9.13
CA ASP A 450 -18.10 20.15 -9.64
C ASP A 450 -16.60 20.22 -9.94
N ARG A 451 -16.01 19.07 -10.33
CA ARG A 451 -14.58 18.92 -10.66
C ARG A 451 -13.63 19.25 -9.50
N LEU A 452 -14.14 19.17 -8.28
CA LEU A 452 -13.37 19.36 -7.06
C LEU A 452 -12.93 18.02 -6.48
N ASP A 453 -11.77 17.99 -5.85
CA ASP A 453 -11.36 16.85 -5.03
C ASP A 453 -12.29 16.69 -3.81
N HIS A 454 -12.42 15.45 -3.34
CA HIS A 454 -12.99 15.14 -2.04
C HIS A 454 -12.34 15.99 -0.94
N ARG A 455 -13.15 16.44 0.03
CA ARG A 455 -12.61 17.06 1.24
C ARG A 455 -11.89 16.04 2.11
N ALA A 456 -10.95 16.54 2.89
CA ALA A 456 -10.36 15.78 3.99
C ALA A 456 -11.40 15.52 5.08
N ILE A 457 -11.60 14.27 5.46
CA ILE A 457 -12.49 13.90 6.56
C ILE A 457 -11.75 13.12 7.64
N GLY A 458 -11.90 13.53 8.90
CA GLY A 458 -11.29 12.87 10.06
C GLY A 458 -12.04 11.63 10.55
N GLN A 459 -12.95 11.09 9.73
CA GLN A 459 -13.85 9.99 10.07
C GLN A 459 -14.05 9.06 8.88
N LYS A 460 -14.38 7.81 9.16
CA LYS A 460 -14.83 6.85 8.13
C LYS A 460 -16.25 7.16 7.71
N LEU A 461 -16.60 6.86 6.47
CA LEU A 461 -17.99 6.90 6.04
C LEU A 461 -18.76 5.67 6.60
N PRO A 462 -20.05 5.82 6.94
CA PRO A 462 -20.87 4.70 7.34
C PRO A 462 -20.92 3.57 6.30
N LEU A 463 -20.64 2.35 6.76
CA LEU A 463 -21.05 1.13 6.06
C LEU A 463 -22.55 0.91 6.34
N ILE A 464 -23.36 1.02 5.29
CA ILE A 464 -24.82 0.88 5.38
C ILE A 464 -25.23 -0.57 5.33
N GLU A 465 -24.58 -1.36 4.46
CA GLU A 465 -24.94 -2.74 4.23
C GLU A 465 -23.70 -3.58 3.92
N PHE A 466 -23.68 -4.80 4.43
CA PHE A 466 -22.78 -5.86 3.98
C PHE A 466 -23.54 -7.19 4.00
N GLU A 467 -23.71 -7.80 2.83
CA GLU A 467 -24.37 -9.08 2.68
C GLU A 467 -23.45 -10.08 1.95
N SER A 468 -23.31 -11.27 2.51
CA SER A 468 -22.53 -12.35 1.91
C SER A 468 -23.39 -13.60 1.74
N THR A 469 -24.05 -13.71 0.59
CA THR A 469 -24.83 -14.90 0.22
C THR A 469 -23.99 -15.85 -0.63
N LYS A 470 -24.51 -17.04 -0.94
CA LYS A 470 -23.83 -17.99 -1.83
C LYS A 470 -23.62 -17.42 -3.24
N ASP A 471 -24.60 -16.67 -3.75
CA ASP A 471 -24.65 -16.25 -5.16
C ASP A 471 -24.18 -14.81 -5.38
N THR A 472 -24.34 -13.95 -4.36
CA THR A 472 -24.00 -12.53 -4.42
C THR A 472 -23.30 -12.07 -3.15
N LYS A 473 -22.26 -11.23 -3.30
CA LYS A 473 -21.62 -10.49 -2.21
C LYS A 473 -21.85 -9.00 -2.42
N THR A 474 -22.43 -8.32 -1.45
CA THR A 474 -22.83 -6.92 -1.56
C THR A 474 -22.22 -6.09 -0.43
N ALA A 475 -21.76 -4.89 -0.75
CA ALA A 475 -21.47 -3.86 0.24
C ALA A 475 -22.00 -2.51 -0.23
N THR A 476 -22.58 -1.74 0.71
CA THR A 476 -23.04 -0.37 0.50
C THR A 476 -22.40 0.54 1.54
N ALA A 477 -21.74 1.60 1.11
CA ALA A 477 -21.22 2.65 1.98
C ALA A 477 -21.68 4.02 1.47
N ALA A 478 -21.86 4.98 2.38
CA ALA A 478 -22.43 6.27 2.03
C ALA A 478 -21.86 7.43 2.86
N ASP A 479 -21.69 8.59 2.22
CA ASP A 479 -21.62 9.87 2.90
C ASP A 479 -23.03 10.45 3.02
N LEU A 480 -23.70 10.14 4.13
CA LEU A 480 -25.04 10.63 4.43
C LEU A 480 -25.07 12.09 4.89
N SER A 481 -23.91 12.60 5.33
CA SER A 481 -23.77 13.92 5.93
C SER A 481 -23.28 14.99 4.95
N GLY A 482 -22.84 14.59 3.76
CA GLY A 482 -22.18 15.48 2.81
C GLY A 482 -20.88 16.07 3.37
N CYS A 483 -20.13 15.27 4.14
CA CYS A 483 -18.83 15.71 4.66
C CYS A 483 -17.74 15.71 3.58
N VAL A 484 -17.86 14.86 2.56
CA VAL A 484 -16.96 14.76 1.41
C VAL A 484 -17.17 15.96 0.48
N TYR A 485 -18.43 16.28 0.17
CA TYR A 485 -18.85 17.46 -0.57
C TYR A 485 -20.03 18.13 0.16
N PRO A 486 -19.90 19.38 0.63
CA PRO A 486 -20.97 20.03 1.37
C PRO A 486 -22.27 20.08 0.60
N GLY A 487 -23.34 19.64 1.24
CA GLY A 487 -24.67 19.61 0.64
C GLY A 487 -24.90 18.46 -0.33
N VAL A 488 -23.90 17.62 -0.62
CA VAL A 488 -24.05 16.49 -1.54
C VAL A 488 -23.80 15.18 -0.81
N ARG A 489 -24.79 14.29 -0.81
CA ARG A 489 -24.63 12.93 -0.29
C ARG A 489 -24.14 12.02 -1.41
N LEU A 490 -23.34 11.04 -1.02
CA LEU A 490 -22.80 10.02 -1.92
C LEU A 490 -23.14 8.65 -1.38
N MET A 491 -23.46 7.70 -2.25
CA MET A 491 -23.58 6.29 -1.88
C MET A 491 -23.16 5.39 -3.01
N ARG A 492 -22.41 4.35 -2.66
CA ARG A 492 -21.99 3.32 -3.60
C ARG A 492 -22.40 1.95 -3.10
N THR A 493 -23.01 1.17 -3.98
CA THR A 493 -23.31 -0.25 -3.77
C THR A 493 -22.56 -1.08 -4.80
N ILE A 494 -21.75 -2.02 -4.32
CA ILE A 494 -21.06 -3.00 -5.14
C ILE A 494 -21.68 -4.37 -4.89
N ALA A 495 -22.10 -5.07 -5.94
CA ALA A 495 -22.55 -6.45 -5.88
C ALA A 495 -21.70 -7.35 -6.79
N VAL A 496 -21.03 -8.33 -6.20
CA VAL A 496 -20.14 -9.28 -6.87
C VAL A 496 -20.86 -10.62 -7.03
N THR A 497 -21.01 -11.08 -8.28
CA THR A 497 -21.53 -12.41 -8.63
C THR A 497 -20.45 -13.23 -9.33
N LYS A 498 -20.74 -14.49 -9.69
CA LYS A 498 -19.83 -15.28 -10.51
C LYS A 498 -19.73 -14.79 -11.96
N GLN A 499 -20.77 -14.14 -12.47
CA GLN A 499 -20.91 -13.79 -13.88
C GLN A 499 -20.41 -12.37 -14.15
N TYR A 500 -20.69 -11.45 -13.25
CA TYR A 500 -20.40 -10.03 -13.40
C TYR A 500 -20.28 -9.33 -12.04
N VAL A 501 -19.83 -8.08 -12.07
CA VAL A 501 -19.92 -7.15 -10.94
C VAL A 501 -20.82 -5.98 -11.31
N LEU A 502 -21.75 -5.64 -10.41
CA LEU A 502 -22.63 -4.48 -10.51
C LEU A 502 -22.08 -3.37 -9.61
N ASP A 503 -21.91 -2.18 -10.17
CA ASP A 503 -21.56 -0.95 -9.47
C ASP A 503 -22.68 0.07 -9.64
N VAL A 504 -23.29 0.47 -8.51
CA VAL A 504 -24.31 1.50 -8.46
C VAL A 504 -23.80 2.66 -7.62
N PHE A 505 -23.61 3.81 -8.26
CA PHE A 505 -23.22 5.05 -7.60
C PHE A 505 -24.37 6.05 -7.66
N GLN A 506 -24.78 6.53 -6.49
CA GLN A 506 -25.85 7.50 -6.30
C GLN A 506 -25.26 8.78 -5.70
N ALA A 507 -25.67 9.92 -6.23
CA ALA A 507 -25.39 11.23 -5.65
C ALA A 507 -26.66 12.08 -5.68
N ASP A 508 -26.92 12.75 -4.56
CA ASP A 508 -28.05 13.67 -4.42
C ASP A 508 -27.71 14.81 -3.45
N PHE A 509 -28.67 15.73 -3.26
CA PHE A 509 -28.52 16.90 -2.41
C PHE A 509 -29.17 16.68 -1.02
N ILE A 510 -28.59 17.30 0.00
CA ILE A 510 -29.16 17.36 1.35
C ILE A 510 -30.23 18.46 1.40
N ALA A 511 -31.51 18.09 1.29
CA ALA A 511 -32.58 19.03 1.58
C ALA A 511 -32.52 19.47 3.06
N SER A 512 -32.51 20.78 3.31
CA SER A 512 -32.73 21.29 4.67
C SER A 512 -34.19 21.08 5.04
N LEU A 513 -34.48 20.10 5.90
CA LEU A 513 -35.76 20.03 6.60
C LEU A 513 -35.56 19.58 8.04
N GLN A 514 -35.98 20.46 8.96
CA GLN A 514 -36.10 20.21 10.38
C GLN A 514 -37.21 19.18 10.66
N PHE A 515 -36.82 18.14 11.43
CA PHE A 515 -37.56 17.35 12.42
C PHE A 515 -38.98 16.74 12.15
N ILE A 516 -39.05 15.43 12.46
CA ILE A 516 -40.05 14.62 13.24
C ILE A 516 -40.43 13.33 12.49
N GLY A 517 -40.27 12.17 13.16
CA GLY A 517 -41.16 11.00 12.97
C GLY A 517 -40.48 9.62 12.91
N SER A 518 -40.82 8.79 13.89
CA SER A 518 -40.46 7.39 14.14
C SER A 518 -40.52 6.44 12.93
N ILE A 519 -39.54 5.53 12.83
CA ILE A 519 -39.50 4.44 11.85
C ILE A 519 -40.08 3.15 12.47
N GLN A 520 -41.15 2.62 11.84
CA GLN A 520 -41.51 1.20 11.97
C GLN A 520 -40.76 0.38 10.92
N VAL A 521 -40.25 -0.77 11.34
CA VAL A 521 -39.63 -1.80 10.49
C VAL A 521 -40.64 -2.93 10.27
N THR A 522 -40.95 -3.29 9.04
CA THR A 522 -41.18 -4.70 8.63
C THR A 522 -41.03 -4.88 7.12
N LYS A 523 -40.70 -6.13 6.73
CA LYS A 523 -40.44 -6.61 5.37
C LYS A 523 -41.66 -6.46 4.47
N GLN A 524 -41.37 -6.18 3.21
CA GLN A 524 -42.31 -5.99 2.11
C GLN A 524 -42.84 -4.56 2.06
N TYR A 525 -42.15 -3.80 1.20
CA TYR A 525 -42.61 -2.67 0.41
C TYR A 525 -42.51 -1.24 1.02
N VAL A 526 -41.74 -0.24 0.49
CA VAL A 526 -42.07 1.25 0.46
C VAL A 526 -41.51 2.11 -0.74
N LEU A 527 -42.41 2.63 -1.60
CA LEU A 527 -42.35 3.25 -2.95
C LEU A 527 -41.72 4.66 -2.89
N ASP A 528 -41.05 5.19 -3.93
CA ASP A 528 -41.39 6.54 -4.45
C ASP A 528 -40.73 7.04 -5.75
N VAL A 529 -41.54 7.82 -6.47
CA VAL A 529 -41.24 8.78 -7.52
C VAL A 529 -40.59 10.03 -6.92
N PHE A 530 -39.80 10.71 -7.74
CA PHE A 530 -38.97 11.86 -7.38
C PHE A 530 -39.73 13.20 -7.49
N GLN A 531 -39.62 14.05 -6.47
CA GLN A 531 -39.55 15.51 -6.64
C GLN A 531 -38.85 16.14 -5.42
N ALA A 532 -37.68 16.77 -5.63
CA ALA A 532 -37.15 17.78 -4.71
C ALA A 532 -36.20 18.76 -5.42
N ASP A 533 -36.28 20.00 -4.96
CA ASP A 533 -35.67 21.22 -5.46
C ASP A 533 -34.26 21.42 -4.87
N SER A 534 -33.33 21.90 -5.69
CA SER A 534 -32.04 22.49 -5.26
C SER A 534 -32.10 23.96 -5.67
N GLU A 535 -31.42 24.87 -4.99
CA GLU A 535 -31.21 26.19 -5.60
C GLU A 535 -30.28 26.12 -6.83
N SER A 536 -29.39 25.10 -6.94
CA SER A 536 -28.38 25.00 -8.01
C SER A 536 -28.13 23.58 -8.56
N GLU A 537 -27.70 23.50 -9.82
CA GLU A 537 -27.27 22.26 -10.46
C GLU A 537 -25.79 21.96 -10.22
N HIS A 538 -25.44 20.69 -10.10
CA HIS A 538 -24.05 20.22 -9.98
C HIS A 538 -23.61 19.42 -11.21
N THR A 539 -22.30 19.32 -11.40
CA THR A 539 -21.65 18.41 -12.35
C THR A 539 -21.12 17.21 -11.60
N PHE A 540 -21.58 16.01 -11.98
CA PHE A 540 -21.15 14.74 -11.40
C PHE A 540 -20.30 13.97 -12.39
N ASP A 541 -19.10 13.64 -11.98
CA ASP A 541 -18.04 13.08 -12.82
C ASP A 541 -17.67 11.69 -12.27
N TRP A 542 -18.20 10.63 -12.87
CA TRP A 542 -17.85 9.25 -12.49
C TRP A 542 -16.58 8.81 -13.19
N LEU A 543 -15.58 8.43 -12.40
CA LEU A 543 -14.22 8.15 -12.84
C LEU A 543 -13.93 6.66 -12.88
N PHE A 544 -13.19 6.24 -13.89
CA PHE A 544 -12.76 4.86 -14.05
C PHE A 544 -11.43 4.72 -14.77
N HIS A 545 -10.56 3.90 -14.18
CA HIS A 545 -9.21 3.62 -14.63
C HIS A 545 -9.08 2.14 -14.89
N ALA A 546 -9.16 1.77 -16.17
CA ALA A 546 -9.05 0.38 -16.57
C ALA A 546 -7.58 -0.03 -16.74
N GLY A 547 -7.24 -1.25 -16.33
CA GLY A 547 -6.05 -1.92 -16.81
C GLY A 547 -6.14 -2.17 -18.32
N SER A 548 -5.20 -1.63 -19.08
CA SER A 548 -5.03 -1.95 -20.52
C SER A 548 -3.55 -2.06 -20.87
N ASP A 549 -3.20 -3.08 -21.64
CA ASP A 549 -1.80 -3.32 -22.07
C ASP A 549 -1.36 -2.36 -23.17
N ASP A 550 -2.31 -1.80 -23.94
CA ASP A 550 -2.08 -0.82 -25.00
C ASP A 550 -2.39 0.63 -24.56
N GLY A 551 -2.96 0.80 -23.35
CA GLY A 551 -3.44 2.08 -22.85
C GLY A 551 -4.66 2.64 -23.60
N ILE A 552 -5.43 1.80 -24.33
CA ILE A 552 -6.54 2.25 -25.17
C ILE A 552 -7.89 1.92 -24.50
N THR A 553 -8.76 2.93 -24.41
CA THR A 553 -10.20 2.76 -24.14
C THR A 553 -10.99 2.72 -25.45
N GLN A 554 -11.67 1.61 -25.74
CA GLN A 554 -12.57 1.49 -26.89
C GLN A 554 -14.01 1.80 -26.44
N ILE A 555 -14.66 2.80 -27.05
CA ILE A 555 -16.03 3.20 -26.70
C ILE A 555 -16.98 2.78 -27.84
N HIS A 556 -18.08 2.14 -27.46
CA HIS A 556 -19.16 1.73 -28.34
C HIS A 556 -20.44 2.50 -27.99
N VAL A 557 -20.77 3.48 -28.82
CA VAL A 557 -21.95 4.34 -28.74
C VAL A 557 -22.68 4.34 -30.10
N ASP A 558 -23.92 4.84 -30.15
CA ASP A 558 -24.66 5.02 -31.41
C ASP A 558 -23.81 5.82 -32.42
N SER A 559 -23.73 5.33 -33.67
CA SER A 559 -22.91 5.88 -34.75
C SER A 559 -23.24 7.35 -35.09
N LYS A 560 -24.40 7.85 -34.66
CA LYS A 560 -24.79 9.26 -34.80
C LYS A 560 -23.99 10.23 -33.92
N ASN A 561 -23.30 9.75 -32.87
CA ASN A 561 -22.55 10.58 -31.93
C ASN A 561 -21.04 10.25 -31.99
N PRO A 562 -20.30 10.82 -32.96
CA PRO A 562 -18.88 10.52 -33.11
C PRO A 562 -18.06 10.99 -31.90
N ILE A 563 -16.97 10.27 -31.62
CA ILE A 563 -16.00 10.65 -30.59
C ILE A 563 -15.09 11.74 -31.17
N LEU A 564 -15.12 12.92 -30.57
CA LEU A 564 -14.41 14.09 -31.06
C LEU A 564 -13.32 14.53 -30.09
N TRP A 565 -12.27 15.17 -30.60
CA TRP A 565 -11.27 15.82 -29.76
C TRP A 565 -11.91 16.91 -28.91
N SER A 566 -11.61 16.88 -27.61
CA SER A 566 -12.01 17.96 -26.71
C SER A 566 -11.04 19.12 -26.89
N ALA A 567 -11.54 20.33 -27.11
CA ALA A 567 -10.73 21.52 -26.91
C ALA A 567 -10.20 21.54 -25.47
N GLU A 568 -8.94 21.92 -25.28
CA GLU A 568 -8.40 22.18 -23.95
C GLU A 568 -9.19 23.33 -23.33
N LYS A 569 -9.81 23.07 -22.19
CA LYS A 569 -10.53 24.10 -21.42
C LYS A 569 -9.55 24.81 -20.49
N GLU A 570 -9.87 26.05 -20.11
CA GLU A 570 -9.02 26.84 -19.20
C GLU A 570 -8.77 26.13 -17.86
N GLU A 571 -9.78 25.44 -17.34
CA GLU A 571 -9.70 24.61 -16.13
C GLU A 571 -8.68 23.45 -16.21
N TRP A 572 -8.26 23.05 -17.42
CA TRP A 572 -7.23 22.02 -17.65
C TRP A 572 -5.81 22.56 -17.50
N ARG A 573 -5.64 23.85 -17.16
CA ARG A 573 -4.32 24.47 -16.98
C ARG A 573 -3.81 24.39 -15.54
N SER A 574 -4.62 23.90 -14.61
CA SER A 574 -4.27 23.77 -13.19
C SER A 574 -4.38 22.33 -12.69
N PRO A 575 -3.61 21.95 -11.65
CA PRO A 575 -3.76 20.66 -10.98
C PRO A 575 -5.18 20.41 -10.46
N PRO A 576 -5.67 19.16 -10.50
CA PRO A 576 -5.00 17.98 -11.06
C PRO A 576 -5.17 17.83 -12.60
N TRP A 577 -6.00 18.66 -13.22
CA TRP A 577 -6.43 18.53 -14.63
C TRP A 577 -5.31 18.75 -15.66
N ASN A 578 -4.29 19.54 -15.32
CA ASN A 578 -3.11 19.76 -16.17
C ASN A 578 -2.24 18.51 -16.38
N TRP A 579 -2.48 17.44 -15.61
CA TRP A 579 -1.82 16.14 -15.79
C TRP A 579 -2.53 15.25 -16.81
N LEU A 580 -3.72 15.61 -17.30
CA LEU A 580 -4.44 14.84 -18.31
C LEU A 580 -4.00 15.21 -19.72
N ARG A 581 -4.11 14.29 -20.69
CA ARG A 581 -3.85 14.55 -22.12
C ARG A 581 -4.82 13.76 -23.01
N ASN A 582 -4.80 14.06 -24.30
CA ASN A 582 -5.52 13.34 -25.35
C ASN A 582 -7.04 13.19 -25.13
N ALA A 583 -7.66 14.20 -24.52
CA ALA A 583 -9.07 14.14 -24.18
C ALA A 583 -9.97 14.14 -25.41
N ARG A 584 -10.91 13.18 -25.44
CA ARG A 584 -11.91 13.02 -26.48
C ARG A 584 -13.26 12.78 -25.83
N ASN A 585 -14.34 13.31 -26.41
CA ASN A 585 -15.68 13.18 -25.84
C ASN A 585 -16.76 12.83 -26.86
N THR A 586 -17.85 12.27 -26.35
CA THR A 586 -19.11 12.02 -27.07
C THR A 586 -20.29 12.13 -26.07
N TYR A 587 -21.53 12.11 -26.58
CA TYR A 587 -22.76 12.19 -25.80
C TYR A 587 -23.70 11.05 -26.16
N THR A 588 -24.45 10.55 -25.19
CA THR A 588 -25.46 9.51 -25.41
C THR A 588 -26.55 9.55 -24.36
N ASP A 589 -27.77 9.19 -24.76
CA ASP A 589 -28.90 8.93 -23.86
C ASP A 589 -29.15 7.42 -23.69
N GLN A 590 -28.52 6.60 -24.55
CA GLN A 590 -28.67 5.16 -24.60
C GLN A 590 -27.59 4.45 -23.79
N THR A 591 -27.88 3.22 -23.38
CA THR A 591 -26.89 2.31 -22.80
C THR A 591 -25.72 2.15 -23.78
N TRP A 592 -24.51 2.15 -23.24
CA TRP A 592 -23.27 2.14 -24.02
C TRP A 592 -22.22 1.24 -23.34
N HIS A 593 -21.16 0.93 -24.08
CA HIS A 593 -20.12 0.02 -23.61
C HIS A 593 -18.71 0.58 -23.82
N ALA A 594 -17.80 0.23 -22.91
CA ALA A 594 -16.38 0.44 -23.05
C ALA A 594 -15.62 -0.89 -22.94
N GLU A 595 -14.58 -1.07 -23.76
CA GLU A 595 -13.75 -2.26 -23.78
C GLU A 595 -12.26 -1.96 -23.64
N TRP A 596 -11.58 -2.81 -22.89
CA TRP A 596 -10.12 -2.82 -22.68
C TRP A 596 -9.56 -4.22 -22.79
N ARG A 597 -8.24 -4.32 -22.97
CA ARG A 597 -7.56 -5.62 -23.15
C ARG A 597 -6.31 -5.73 -22.32
N GLN A 598 -6.16 -6.88 -21.67
CA GLN A 598 -4.92 -7.31 -21.02
C GLN A 598 -4.59 -8.72 -21.46
N ASN A 599 -3.50 -8.85 -22.21
CA ASN A 599 -3.09 -10.06 -22.90
C ASN A 599 -4.26 -10.58 -23.76
N ASN A 600 -4.70 -11.83 -23.53
CA ASN A 600 -5.82 -12.44 -24.25
C ASN A 600 -7.18 -12.19 -23.59
N THR A 601 -7.24 -11.42 -22.52
CA THR A 601 -8.46 -11.18 -21.75
C THR A 601 -9.03 -9.81 -22.07
N ARG A 602 -10.34 -9.76 -22.30
CA ARG A 602 -11.12 -8.54 -22.50
C ARG A 602 -11.85 -8.18 -21.22
N PHE A 603 -12.04 -6.89 -21.03
CA PHE A 603 -12.90 -6.33 -19.99
C PHE A 603 -13.89 -5.39 -20.63
N LYS A 604 -15.17 -5.57 -20.29
CA LYS A 604 -16.28 -4.80 -20.81
C LYS A 604 -17.04 -4.16 -19.66
N LEU A 605 -17.22 -2.86 -19.77
CA LEU A 605 -18.08 -2.06 -18.91
C LEU A 605 -19.33 -1.72 -19.73
N SER A 606 -20.50 -2.07 -19.23
CA SER A 606 -21.79 -1.64 -19.76
C SER A 606 -22.40 -0.62 -18.80
N MET A 607 -22.80 0.55 -19.27
CA MET A 607 -23.38 1.58 -18.40
C MET A 607 -24.77 2.02 -18.87
N LEU A 608 -25.69 2.15 -17.91
CA LEU A 608 -27.05 2.63 -18.13
C LEU A 608 -27.04 4.02 -18.81
N GLY A 609 -27.80 4.15 -19.89
CA GLY A 609 -28.06 5.43 -20.55
C GLY A 609 -28.94 6.36 -19.70
N VAL A 610 -28.52 7.62 -19.60
CA VAL A 610 -29.29 8.71 -18.96
C VAL A 610 -29.21 9.93 -19.87
N PRO A 611 -30.29 10.71 -20.06
CA PRO A 611 -30.27 11.86 -20.94
C PRO A 611 -29.10 12.81 -20.70
N ALA A 612 -28.50 13.29 -21.80
CA ALA A 612 -27.36 14.19 -21.82
C ALA A 612 -26.11 13.67 -21.10
N THR A 613 -25.92 12.34 -21.02
CA THR A 613 -24.67 11.77 -20.47
C THR A 613 -23.52 12.09 -21.42
N LYS A 614 -22.46 12.71 -20.89
CA LYS A 614 -21.22 12.94 -21.61
C LYS A 614 -20.20 11.87 -21.22
N ILE A 615 -19.55 11.29 -22.22
CA ILE A 615 -18.45 10.34 -22.04
C ILE A 615 -17.18 11.03 -22.48
N THR A 616 -16.15 11.02 -21.64
CA THR A 616 -14.81 11.56 -21.94
C THR A 616 -13.79 10.45 -21.74
N ILE A 617 -12.93 10.23 -22.73
CA ILE A 617 -11.72 9.39 -22.60
C ILE A 617 -10.50 10.29 -22.66
N CYS A 618 -9.55 10.06 -21.78
CA CYS A 618 -8.28 10.79 -21.73
C CYS A 618 -7.20 9.90 -21.11
N ASP A 619 -5.96 10.37 -21.16
CA ASP A 619 -4.81 9.65 -20.65
C ASP A 619 -4.10 10.48 -19.59
N PHE A 620 -3.41 9.82 -18.65
CA PHE A 620 -2.47 10.48 -17.73
C PHE A 620 -1.28 9.55 -17.40
N PRO A 621 -0.17 10.07 -16.84
CA PRO A 621 0.15 11.48 -16.61
C PRO A 621 0.73 12.19 -17.86
N ARG A 622 0.55 13.51 -17.97
CA ARG A 622 1.09 14.36 -19.05
C ARG A 622 2.62 14.49 -18.99
N ASN A 623 3.18 14.58 -17.79
CA ASN A 623 4.57 14.27 -17.42
C ASN A 623 4.53 13.87 -15.93
N ASP A 624 5.46 13.12 -15.36
CA ASP A 624 6.77 13.57 -14.86
C ASP A 624 7.85 12.49 -15.12
N ARG A 625 8.14 12.35 -16.43
CA ARG A 625 8.98 11.36 -17.15
C ARG A 625 8.38 9.95 -17.22
N PHE A 626 7.46 9.81 -18.16
CA PHE A 626 6.61 8.65 -18.42
C PHE A 626 7.07 7.86 -19.67
N GLU A 627 7.18 6.53 -19.55
CA GLU A 627 7.32 5.60 -20.68
C GLU A 627 5.99 4.85 -20.94
N PRO A 628 5.53 4.70 -22.20
CA PRO A 628 4.25 4.07 -22.57
C PRO A 628 4.05 2.65 -21.99
N PRO A 629 2.78 2.18 -21.86
CA PRO A 629 1.52 2.78 -22.31
C PRO A 629 0.84 3.64 -21.25
N SER A 630 0.25 4.78 -21.63
CA SER A 630 -0.42 5.68 -20.67
C SER A 630 -1.57 5.01 -19.94
N ILE A 631 -1.89 5.54 -18.76
CA ILE A 631 -3.02 5.09 -17.97
C ILE A 631 -4.28 5.69 -18.59
N PRO A 632 -5.17 4.88 -19.18
CA PRO A 632 -6.41 5.38 -19.73
C PRO A 632 -7.37 5.72 -18.60
N MET A 633 -8.01 6.89 -18.71
CA MET A 633 -9.09 7.34 -17.85
C MET A 633 -10.37 7.47 -18.67
N LEU A 634 -11.45 6.97 -18.09
CA LEU A 634 -12.82 7.15 -18.53
C LEU A 634 -13.53 8.03 -17.52
N LEU A 635 -14.14 9.10 -18.00
CA LEU A 635 -14.95 10.03 -17.23
C LEU A 635 -16.37 10.05 -17.82
N VAL A 636 -17.36 9.83 -16.96
CA VAL A 636 -18.78 9.91 -17.33
C VAL A 636 -19.42 11.06 -16.56
N THR A 637 -19.76 12.12 -17.29
CA THR A 637 -20.30 13.35 -16.70
C THR A 637 -21.82 13.41 -16.85
N ARG A 638 -22.50 13.76 -15.76
CA ARG A 638 -23.94 14.09 -15.73
C ARG A 638 -24.17 15.37 -14.96
N ARG A 639 -25.11 16.19 -15.42
CA ARG A 639 -25.47 17.45 -14.77
C ARG A 639 -26.90 17.37 -14.24
N GLY A 640 -27.10 17.87 -13.03
CA GLY A 640 -28.42 17.96 -12.42
C GLY A 640 -28.35 18.13 -10.91
N ARG A 641 -29.47 17.90 -10.24
CA ARG A 641 -29.58 17.92 -8.78
C ARG A 641 -29.31 16.56 -8.13
N SER A 642 -29.30 15.53 -8.95
CA SER A 642 -28.99 14.15 -8.58
C SER A 642 -28.40 13.43 -9.79
N ALA A 643 -27.58 12.41 -9.57
CA ALA A 643 -27.09 11.53 -10.61
C ALA A 643 -27.11 10.07 -10.16
N LEU A 644 -27.40 9.17 -11.10
CA LEU A 644 -27.43 7.72 -10.87
C LEU A 644 -26.57 7.01 -11.92
N PHE A 645 -25.41 6.49 -11.52
CA PHE A 645 -24.54 5.66 -12.35
C PHE A 645 -24.78 4.19 -12.05
N VAL A 646 -25.03 3.40 -13.09
CA VAL A 646 -25.19 1.95 -12.99
C VAL A 646 -24.29 1.31 -14.04
N ALA A 647 -23.24 0.66 -13.60
CA ALA A 647 -22.27 -0.04 -14.44
C ALA A 647 -22.27 -1.54 -14.15
N VAL A 648 -22.14 -2.33 -15.22
CA VAL A 648 -21.97 -3.78 -15.16
C VAL A 648 -20.62 -4.13 -15.77
N TYR A 649 -19.80 -4.82 -14.99
CA TYR A 649 -18.47 -5.27 -15.39
C TYR A 649 -18.46 -6.75 -15.73
N GLN A 650 -17.94 -7.06 -16.90
CA GLN A 650 -17.75 -8.41 -17.41
C GLN A 650 -16.31 -8.56 -17.92
N ALA A 651 -15.77 -9.78 -17.85
CA ALA A 651 -14.44 -10.10 -18.35
C ALA A 651 -14.42 -11.53 -18.86
N GLY A 652 -13.64 -11.76 -19.91
CA GLY A 652 -13.49 -13.07 -20.52
C GLY A 652 -12.44 -13.07 -21.62
N ASN A 653 -12.02 -14.27 -22.05
CA ASN A 653 -11.11 -14.43 -23.20
C ASN A 653 -11.88 -14.52 -24.53
N GLU A 654 -13.19 -14.73 -24.46
CA GLU A 654 -14.09 -14.78 -25.62
C GLU A 654 -14.79 -13.43 -25.81
N GLU A 655 -15.64 -13.35 -26.82
CA GLU A 655 -16.52 -12.21 -27.00
C GLU A 655 -17.45 -12.04 -25.79
N ILE A 656 -17.52 -10.83 -25.24
CA ILE A 656 -18.30 -10.54 -24.05
C ILE A 656 -19.68 -10.04 -24.50
N PRO A 657 -20.77 -10.77 -24.20
CA PRO A 657 -22.11 -10.36 -24.59
C PRO A 657 -22.49 -9.04 -23.93
N ASP A 658 -23.29 -8.24 -24.63
CA ASP A 658 -23.83 -7.00 -24.09
C ASP A 658 -24.69 -7.29 -22.85
N ALA A 659 -24.52 -6.47 -21.81
CA ALA A 659 -25.43 -6.42 -20.69
C ALA A 659 -26.48 -5.34 -20.92
N HIS A 660 -27.75 -5.73 -20.97
CA HIS A 660 -28.85 -4.79 -20.96
C HIS A 660 -29.25 -4.46 -19.52
N ILE A 661 -29.24 -3.16 -19.21
CA ILE A 661 -29.53 -2.66 -17.87
C ILE A 661 -30.89 -1.98 -17.92
N THR A 662 -31.79 -2.43 -17.04
CA THR A 662 -33.07 -1.76 -16.82
C THR A 662 -33.21 -1.44 -15.35
N ILE A 663 -33.78 -0.28 -15.06
CA ILE A 663 -34.08 0.14 -13.70
C ILE A 663 -35.59 0.25 -13.54
N SER A 664 -36.10 -0.29 -12.45
CA SER A 664 -37.44 0.03 -11.99
C SER A 664 -37.32 0.69 -10.63
N ARG A 665 -38.07 1.78 -10.46
CA ARG A 665 -38.14 2.50 -9.20
C ARG A 665 -39.46 2.15 -8.58
N ASP A 666 -39.40 1.32 -7.54
CA ASP A 666 -40.50 1.18 -6.61
C ASP A 666 -40.03 1.67 -5.26
N LYS A 667 -39.78 0.72 -4.38
CA LYS A 667 -39.50 0.85 -2.99
C LYS A 667 -38.00 1.03 -2.71
N SER A 668 -37.25 0.34 -3.53
CA SER A 668 -35.81 0.29 -3.64
C SER A 668 -35.45 0.56 -5.10
N LEU A 669 -34.17 0.72 -5.38
CA LEU A 669 -33.70 0.76 -6.76
C LEU A 669 -33.52 -0.69 -7.23
N LYS A 670 -34.47 -1.19 -8.02
CA LYS A 670 -34.35 -2.53 -8.63
C LYS A 670 -33.60 -2.44 -9.94
N VAL A 671 -32.37 -2.97 -9.94
CA VAL A 671 -31.52 -3.04 -11.13
C VAL A 671 -31.63 -4.44 -11.73
N THR A 672 -32.20 -4.53 -12.92
CA THR A 672 -32.29 -5.80 -13.66
C THR A 672 -31.27 -5.82 -14.78
N ILE A 673 -30.39 -6.81 -14.73
CA ILE A 673 -29.30 -7.03 -15.68
C ILE A 673 -29.65 -8.24 -16.52
N THR A 674 -29.75 -8.07 -17.84
CA THR A 674 -30.03 -9.16 -18.78
C THR A 674 -28.80 -9.42 -19.63
N ILE A 675 -28.25 -10.64 -19.54
CA ILE A 675 -27.10 -11.12 -20.33
C ILE A 675 -27.49 -12.46 -20.96
N CYS A 676 -27.36 -12.58 -22.28
CA CYS A 676 -27.72 -13.81 -23.02
C CYS A 676 -29.09 -14.39 -22.63
N GLN A 677 -30.12 -13.54 -22.57
CA GLN A 677 -31.50 -13.90 -22.18
C GLN A 677 -31.71 -14.33 -20.71
N LYS A 678 -30.68 -14.28 -19.87
CA LYS A 678 -30.81 -14.49 -18.41
C LYS A 678 -30.88 -13.14 -17.72
N SER A 679 -31.94 -12.94 -16.94
CA SER A 679 -32.13 -11.73 -16.14
C SER A 679 -31.80 -11.97 -14.67
N TYR A 680 -31.08 -11.03 -14.09
CA TYR A 680 -30.68 -11.02 -12.69
C TYR A 680 -31.14 -9.69 -12.09
N THR A 681 -31.97 -9.75 -11.05
CA THR A 681 -32.48 -8.55 -10.38
C THR A 681 -31.78 -8.36 -9.05
N HIS A 682 -31.20 -7.18 -8.87
CA HIS A 682 -30.54 -6.74 -7.65
C HIS A 682 -31.39 -5.65 -7.01
N GLU A 683 -31.67 -5.83 -5.73
CA GLU A 683 -32.31 -4.80 -4.92
C GLU A 683 -31.20 -3.93 -4.31
N VAL A 684 -31.18 -2.65 -4.67
CA VAL A 684 -30.18 -1.71 -4.20
C VAL A 684 -30.86 -0.64 -3.37
N MET A 685 -30.25 -0.31 -2.23
CA MET A 685 -30.74 0.75 -1.37
C MET A 685 -30.74 2.09 -2.11
N ARG A 686 -31.68 2.97 -1.78
CA ARG A 686 -31.73 4.32 -2.33
C ARG A 686 -31.16 5.32 -1.35
N LEU A 687 -30.35 6.25 -1.84
CA LEU A 687 -29.71 7.27 -1.00
C LEU A 687 -30.74 8.17 -0.28
N ASP A 688 -31.85 8.46 -0.95
CA ASP A 688 -32.96 9.24 -0.42
C ASP A 688 -33.81 8.51 0.63
N SER A 689 -33.70 7.18 0.73
CA SER A 689 -34.39 6.39 1.76
C SER A 689 -33.69 6.40 3.12
N LEU A 690 -32.41 6.80 3.15
CA LEU A 690 -31.60 6.91 4.35
C LEU A 690 -31.79 8.31 4.94
N LYS A 691 -32.68 8.44 5.92
CA LYS A 691 -32.82 9.68 6.71
C LYS A 691 -31.53 9.89 7.52
N ALA A 692 -31.05 11.13 7.57
CA ALA A 692 -30.00 11.50 8.51
C ALA A 692 -30.63 11.53 9.91
N ASP A 693 -30.30 10.53 10.73
CA ASP A 693 -30.65 10.50 12.16
C ASP A 693 -29.75 11.44 12.98
#